data_AF-A0A0N0IQ38-F1
#
_entry.id   AF-A0A0N0IQ38-F1
#
_cell.length_a   1.000
_cell.length_b   1.000
_cell.length_c   1.000
_cell.angle_alpha   90.00
_cell.angle_beta   90.00
_cell.angle_gamma   90.00
#
_symmetry.space_group_name_H-M   'P 1'
#
loop_
_entity.id
_entity.type
_entity.pdbx_description
1 polymer ?
#
loop_
_entity_poly.entity_id
_entity_poly.type
_entity_poly.pdbx_seq_one_letter_code
_entity_poly.pdbx_strand_id
1 'polypeptide(L)'
;MEGRIPPHNLEAEQSVLGAILLDSDVLDELEGLLPSPEAFYAEAHRKIYAAMQTLRSQGKPVDLVTLAEELSRRGELEALGGVSYLVQLSEATPTAAYAEHYARIVAEKWTLRKLIQAAGEAMRLAYEEAGSLDEILDTAGKKILEVALTQTETEARSIRELVHETFEHIEALFQNKGEVSGVRTGFKELDQLIGTLAPGSLNIIAARPAMGKTAFALTIAQHAALKEGIGVGIYSLEMPASQLTLRLMCSEARIDMNRVRLGQLTDRDFSRLVDVAGRLSEAPIYIDDTPDLTLMELRARARRLRSQYEVGLLIIDYLQLMSGPGAGKQGENRQQEIAAISRGLKALARELNVPVIALSQLSRAVEARPNKRPMLSDLRESGCLAGDTLVQLADGSRKPIRELVGRSGFHVLALNEATMKLEAAMVSRAFATGVKPVFALTTQLGRQIRATANHKFLTSKGWKRLDELRPGDWVALPRRLDVATQQTLGDEELALLGHLIGDGCALPRHTLQQASGLSQRELYRAVGMAYAGSTLFRQNLSRDRAVRMAHAVKSVALSQMATSDVYWDKVASIQPDGIEEVFDLTVPGLHNFIANNIIVHNSIEQDADLVMFIYRDEYYNPHSEKAGIAEIIVGKQRNGPTGTVELQFHAAHVRFNDLAREP
;
A
#
# COMPACT_ATOMS: atom_id res chain seq x y z
N MET A 1 -28.64 20.52 21.28
CA MET A 1 -27.55 20.58 22.28
C MET A 1 -27.42 22.02 22.80
N GLU A 2 -28.49 22.62 23.33
CA GLU A 2 -28.39 23.98 23.87
C GLU A 2 -27.94 23.93 25.33
N GLY A 3 -26.89 24.70 25.65
CA GLY A 3 -26.41 24.91 27.03
C GLY A 3 -25.11 24.20 27.43
N ARG A 4 -24.45 23.43 26.56
CA ARG A 4 -23.13 22.83 26.88
C ARG A 4 -21.98 23.66 26.31
N ILE A 5 -21.10 24.14 27.19
CA ILE A 5 -19.89 24.86 26.81
C ILE A 5 -18.86 23.83 26.31
N PRO A 6 -18.16 24.08 25.18
CA PRO A 6 -17.11 23.19 24.69
C PRO A 6 -16.02 22.96 25.74
N PRO A 7 -15.41 21.76 25.83
CA PRO A 7 -14.32 21.48 26.78
C PRO A 7 -13.15 22.46 26.63
N HIS A 8 -12.73 23.06 27.74
CA HIS A 8 -11.64 24.04 27.80
C HIS A 8 -11.04 24.10 29.21
N ASN A 9 -9.86 24.71 29.35
CA ASN A 9 -9.24 25.05 30.63
C ASN A 9 -8.44 26.35 30.44
N LEU A 10 -9.01 27.49 30.85
CA LEU A 10 -8.39 28.80 30.65
C LEU A 10 -7.12 28.99 31.49
N GLU A 11 -7.08 28.42 32.69
CA GLU A 11 -5.91 28.51 33.59
C GLU A 11 -4.69 27.79 32.98
N ALA A 12 -4.92 26.60 32.39
CA ALA A 12 -3.87 25.87 31.67
C ALA A 12 -3.41 26.63 30.41
N GLU A 13 -4.33 27.23 29.66
CA GLU A 13 -3.98 28.07 28.51
C GLU A 13 -3.13 29.27 28.90
N GLN A 14 -3.53 29.98 29.96
CA GLN A 14 -2.75 31.10 30.51
C GLN A 14 -1.38 30.64 30.97
N SER A 15 -1.31 29.48 31.63
CA SER A 15 -0.07 28.91 32.15
C SER A 15 0.93 28.58 31.04
N VAL A 16 0.45 28.04 29.90
CA VAL A 16 1.26 27.76 28.71
C VAL A 16 1.82 29.05 28.11
N LEU A 17 0.97 30.05 27.86
CA LEU A 17 1.40 31.32 27.27
C LEU A 17 2.37 32.07 28.19
N GLY A 18 2.11 32.05 29.50
CA GLY A 18 3.00 32.62 30.50
C GLY A 18 4.34 31.90 30.57
N ALA A 19 4.36 30.56 30.46
CA ALA A 19 5.60 29.79 30.44
C ALA A 19 6.49 30.17 29.25
N ILE A 20 5.89 30.31 28.06
CA ILE A 20 6.61 30.74 26.84
C ILE A 20 7.17 32.16 26.99
N LEU A 21 6.47 33.04 27.70
CA LEU A 21 6.95 34.41 27.99
C LEU A 21 8.10 34.45 28.99
N LEU A 22 8.18 33.47 29.90
CA LEU A 22 9.26 33.33 30.88
C LEU A 22 10.50 32.67 30.28
N ASP A 23 10.28 31.70 29.38
CA ASP A 23 11.32 30.95 28.69
C ASP A 23 10.88 30.67 27.25
N SER A 24 11.53 31.31 26.28
CA SER A 24 11.16 31.20 24.87
C SER A 24 11.40 29.82 24.28
N ASP A 25 12.32 29.03 24.84
CA ASP A 25 12.71 27.71 24.32
C ASP A 25 11.58 26.69 24.54
N VAL A 26 10.72 26.92 25.53
CA VAL A 26 9.50 26.14 25.77
C VAL A 26 8.59 26.11 24.54
N LEU A 27 8.59 27.17 23.72
CA LEU A 27 7.78 27.19 22.51
C LEU A 27 8.22 26.12 21.50
N ASP A 28 9.51 25.78 21.45
CA ASP A 28 10.03 24.69 20.62
C ASP A 28 9.60 23.33 21.18
N GLU A 29 9.69 23.14 22.50
CA GLU A 29 9.31 21.89 23.17
C GLU A 29 7.82 21.55 23.00
N LEU A 30 6.96 22.58 22.93
CA LEU A 30 5.51 22.41 22.87
C LEU A 30 4.95 22.26 21.45
N GLU A 31 5.76 22.43 20.40
CA GLU A 31 5.28 22.41 19.01
C GLU A 31 4.57 21.10 18.64
N GLY A 32 5.10 19.95 19.09
CA GLY A 32 4.48 18.65 18.84
C GLY A 32 3.15 18.43 19.57
N LEU A 33 2.95 19.07 20.73
CA LEU A 33 1.72 18.97 21.53
C LEU A 33 0.66 19.98 21.09
N LEU A 34 1.09 21.20 20.73
CA LEU A 34 0.24 22.32 20.35
C LEU A 34 0.69 22.92 19.01
N PRO A 35 0.52 22.19 17.89
CA PRO A 35 1.05 22.62 16.60
C PRO A 35 0.30 23.83 16.01
N SER A 36 -0.92 24.08 16.47
CA SER A 36 -1.83 25.05 15.85
C SER A 36 -2.48 25.97 16.90
N PRO A 37 -2.63 27.28 16.63
CA PRO A 37 -3.29 28.22 17.53
C PRO A 37 -4.74 27.83 17.88
N GLU A 38 -5.41 27.07 17.02
CA GLU A 38 -6.75 26.53 17.23
C GLU A 38 -6.84 25.57 18.43
N ALA A 39 -5.70 25.12 18.96
CA ALA A 39 -5.61 24.36 20.20
C ALA A 39 -6.10 25.15 21.42
N PHE A 40 -6.05 26.49 21.38
CA PHE A 40 -6.56 27.35 22.45
C PHE A 40 -8.06 27.60 22.27
N TYR A 41 -8.82 27.57 23.36
CA TYR A 41 -10.25 27.86 23.35
C TYR A 41 -10.51 29.36 23.22
N ALA A 42 -9.81 30.19 24.02
CA ALA A 42 -10.02 31.63 24.01
C ALA A 42 -9.42 32.27 22.75
N GLU A 43 -10.20 33.11 22.07
CA GLU A 43 -9.74 33.80 20.86
C GLU A 43 -8.50 34.66 21.12
N ALA A 44 -8.44 35.30 22.30
CA ALA A 44 -7.29 36.08 22.73
C ALA A 44 -6.00 35.24 22.76
N HIS A 45 -6.07 34.04 23.35
CA HIS A 45 -4.93 33.13 23.44
C HIS A 45 -4.49 32.61 22.06
N ARG A 46 -5.43 32.39 21.13
CA ARG A 46 -5.07 32.02 19.73
C ARG A 46 -4.23 33.11 19.06
N LYS A 47 -4.65 34.37 19.19
CA LYS A 47 -3.93 35.51 18.59
C LYS A 47 -2.54 35.67 19.20
N ILE A 48 -2.44 35.54 20.52
CA ILE A 48 -1.17 35.57 21.24
C ILE A 48 -0.24 34.45 20.75
N TYR A 49 -0.70 33.20 20.75
CA TYR A 49 0.10 32.07 20.31
C TYR A 49 0.53 32.18 18.84
N ALA A 50 -0.36 32.64 17.96
CA ALA A 50 -0.03 32.88 16.55
C ALA A 50 1.04 33.99 16.38
N ALA A 51 1.04 35.01 17.22
CA ALA A 51 2.09 36.03 17.25
C ALA A 51 3.42 35.45 17.75
N MET A 52 3.41 34.63 18.79
CA MET A 52 4.61 33.91 19.29
C MET A 52 5.23 33.01 18.21
N GLN A 53 4.41 32.20 17.52
CA GLN A 53 4.86 31.37 16.40
C GLN A 53 5.45 32.20 15.24
N THR A 54 4.92 33.40 15.00
CA THR A 54 5.45 34.29 13.96
C THR A 54 6.79 34.91 14.34
N LEU A 55 6.96 35.31 15.60
CA LEU A 55 8.25 35.78 16.11
C LEU A 55 9.31 34.68 16.01
N ARG A 56 8.96 33.46 16.40
CA ARG A 56 9.80 32.27 16.26
C ARG A 56 10.21 32.01 14.81
N SER A 57 9.27 32.03 13.86
CA SER A 57 9.60 31.81 12.44
C SER A 57 10.48 32.91 11.82
N GLN A 58 10.52 34.10 12.44
CA GLN A 58 11.44 35.18 12.10
C GLN A 58 12.78 35.09 12.82
N GLY A 59 13.00 34.07 13.65
CA GLY A 59 14.21 33.90 14.47
C GLY A 59 14.35 34.96 15.57
N LYS A 60 13.23 35.57 16.01
CA LYS A 60 13.21 36.56 17.10
C LYS A 60 12.82 35.88 18.41
N PRO A 61 13.44 36.27 19.55
CA PRO A 61 13.04 35.75 20.86
C PRO A 61 11.60 36.19 21.17
N VAL A 62 10.88 35.31 21.84
CA VAL A 62 9.52 35.57 22.31
C VAL A 62 9.60 36.04 23.75
N ASP A 63 9.43 37.34 23.96
CA ASP A 63 9.37 37.97 25.28
C ASP A 63 8.24 39.00 25.32
N LEU A 64 7.98 39.60 26.48
CA LEU A 64 6.90 40.58 26.66
C LEU A 64 6.99 41.76 25.69
N VAL A 65 8.21 42.23 25.38
CA VAL A 65 8.42 43.42 24.54
C VAL A 65 8.22 43.05 23.07
N THR A 66 8.87 41.98 22.59
CA THR A 66 8.76 41.55 21.20
C THR A 66 7.35 41.10 20.85
N LEU A 67 6.66 40.44 21.79
CA LEU A 67 5.26 40.05 21.63
C LEU A 67 4.32 41.25 21.59
N ALA A 68 4.51 42.23 22.49
CA ALA A 68 3.70 43.45 22.48
C ALA A 68 3.89 44.25 21.19
N GLU A 69 5.12 44.37 20.68
CA GLU A 69 5.41 45.04 19.41
C GLU A 69 4.73 44.32 18.24
N GLU A 70 4.82 42.98 18.18
CA GLU A 70 4.20 42.19 17.11
C GLU A 70 2.67 42.25 17.16
N LEU A 71 2.05 42.17 18.33
CA LEU A 71 0.60 42.32 18.51
C LEU A 71 0.13 43.75 18.19
N SER A 72 0.94 44.77 18.51
CA SER A 72 0.65 46.16 18.14
C SER A 72 0.74 46.36 16.63
N ARG A 73 1.73 45.76 15.97
CA ARG A 73 1.90 45.79 14.51
C ARG A 73 0.71 45.15 13.79
N ARG A 74 0.10 44.12 14.38
CA ARG A 74 -1.12 43.48 13.89
C ARG A 74 -2.40 44.26 14.19
N GLY A 75 -2.34 45.28 15.04
CA GLY A 75 -3.52 46.00 15.53
C GLY A 75 -4.39 45.19 16.49
N GLU A 76 -3.83 44.16 17.12
CA GLU A 76 -4.56 43.24 18.01
C GLU A 76 -4.35 43.53 19.50
N LEU A 77 -3.26 44.24 19.85
CA LEU A 77 -2.84 44.46 21.25
C LEU A 77 -3.93 45.10 22.14
N GLU A 78 -4.57 46.17 21.68
CA GLU A 78 -5.60 46.87 22.45
C GLU A 78 -6.85 46.00 22.67
N ALA A 79 -7.23 45.19 21.68
CA ALA A 79 -8.36 44.27 21.79
C ALA A 79 -8.11 43.12 22.78
N LEU A 80 -6.85 42.85 23.11
CA LEU A 80 -6.42 41.82 24.07
C LEU A 80 -6.30 42.35 25.51
N GLY A 81 -6.58 43.64 25.76
CA GLY A 81 -6.37 44.26 27.08
C GLY A 81 -5.00 44.93 27.24
N GLY A 82 -4.29 45.14 26.12
CA GLY A 82 -3.00 45.83 26.10
C GLY A 82 -1.87 45.03 26.74
N VAL A 83 -0.75 45.70 26.97
CA VAL A 83 0.44 45.10 27.61
C VAL A 83 0.11 44.53 29.00
N SER A 84 -0.87 45.12 29.70
CA SER A 84 -1.27 44.69 31.04
C SER A 84 -1.73 43.23 31.09
N TYR A 85 -2.39 42.74 30.04
CA TYR A 85 -2.83 41.36 29.97
C TYR A 85 -1.67 40.39 29.75
N LEU A 86 -0.67 40.77 28.94
CA LEU A 86 0.52 39.95 28.72
C LEU A 86 1.35 39.81 30.01
N VAL A 87 1.43 40.89 30.80
CA VAL A 87 2.07 40.84 32.13
C VAL A 87 1.33 39.88 33.05
N GLN A 88 -0.01 39.92 33.09
CA GLN A 88 -0.80 38.97 33.87
C GLN A 88 -0.56 37.51 33.45
N LEU A 89 -0.38 37.22 32.15
CA LEU A 89 -0.04 35.88 31.69
C LEU A 89 1.32 35.43 32.25
N SER A 90 2.33 36.31 32.23
CA SER A 90 3.65 35.98 32.81
C SER A 90 3.61 35.77 34.32
N GLU A 91 2.75 36.50 35.04
CA GLU A 91 2.60 36.38 36.50
C GLU A 91 1.76 35.16 36.91
N ALA A 92 0.84 34.71 36.06
CA ALA A 92 -0.01 33.55 36.32
C ALA A 92 0.77 32.23 36.31
N THR A 93 1.97 32.20 35.70
CA THR A 93 2.83 31.01 35.63
C THR A 93 4.00 31.12 36.59
N PRO A 94 4.06 30.35 37.69
CA PRO A 94 5.17 30.45 38.65
C PRO A 94 6.51 29.94 38.11
N THR A 95 6.48 29.00 37.16
CA THR A 95 7.68 28.41 36.54
C THR A 95 7.37 27.82 35.17
N ALA A 96 8.33 27.97 34.24
CA ALA A 96 8.29 27.36 32.92
C ALA A 96 8.42 25.81 32.96
N ALA A 97 8.93 25.23 34.06
CA ALA A 97 9.19 23.80 34.17
C ALA A 97 7.95 22.90 34.03
N TYR A 98 6.74 23.42 34.24
CA TYR A 98 5.49 22.67 34.11
C TYR A 98 4.75 22.96 32.79
N ALA A 99 5.38 23.66 31.85
CA ALA A 99 4.74 24.04 30.59
C ALA A 99 4.18 22.84 29.81
N GLU A 100 4.95 21.74 29.73
CA GLU A 100 4.53 20.52 29.06
C GLU A 100 3.26 19.92 29.70
N HIS A 101 3.17 19.94 31.03
CA HIS A 101 2.00 19.44 31.75
C HIS A 101 0.74 20.24 31.41
N TYR A 102 0.83 21.57 31.43
CA TYR A 102 -0.30 22.43 31.08
C TYR A 102 -0.65 22.32 29.59
N ALA A 103 0.34 22.19 28.72
CA ALA A 103 0.14 21.99 27.29
C ALA A 103 -0.61 20.67 26.99
N ARG A 104 -0.30 19.59 27.72
CA ARG A 104 -1.05 18.32 27.62
C ARG A 104 -2.52 18.49 27.99
N ILE A 105 -2.84 19.30 29.02
CA ILE A 105 -4.23 19.61 29.39
C ILE A 105 -4.93 20.35 28.25
N VAL A 106 -4.29 21.38 27.68
CA VAL A 106 -4.84 22.15 26.54
C VAL A 106 -5.05 21.24 25.33
N ALA A 107 -4.08 20.40 24.99
CA ALA A 107 -4.14 19.44 23.90
C ALA A 107 -5.29 18.43 24.10
N GLU A 108 -5.47 17.90 25.30
CA GLU A 108 -6.58 16.99 25.63
C GLU A 108 -7.94 17.68 25.39
N LYS A 109 -8.11 18.93 25.86
CA LYS A 109 -9.36 19.68 25.63
C LYS A 109 -9.57 20.00 24.16
N TRP A 110 -8.50 20.27 23.42
CA TRP A 110 -8.57 20.47 21.96
C TRP A 110 -9.01 19.20 21.23
N THR A 111 -8.46 18.04 21.57
CA THR A 111 -8.88 16.74 21.01
C THR A 111 -10.35 16.45 21.30
N LEU A 112 -10.83 16.73 22.52
CA LEU A 112 -12.24 16.60 22.85
C LEU A 112 -13.13 17.53 22.00
N ARG A 113 -12.70 18.77 21.73
CA ARG A 113 -13.43 19.69 20.84
C ARG A 113 -13.47 19.19 19.40
N LYS A 114 -12.36 18.66 18.87
CA LYS A 114 -12.32 18.03 17.54
C LYS A 114 -13.25 16.83 17.44
N LEU A 115 -13.30 15.99 18.49
CA LEU A 115 -14.22 14.85 18.55
C LEU A 115 -15.68 15.30 18.52
N ILE A 116 -16.03 16.34 19.29
CA ILE A 116 -17.38 16.93 19.27
C ILE A 116 -17.74 17.46 17.87
N GLN A 117 -16.80 18.12 17.19
CA GLN A 117 -17.01 18.62 15.84
C GLN A 117 -17.22 17.48 14.83
N ALA A 118 -16.37 16.45 14.88
CA ALA A 118 -16.49 15.27 14.02
C ALA A 118 -17.82 14.53 14.24
N ALA A 119 -18.24 14.36 15.50
CA ALA A 119 -19.52 13.76 15.84
C ALA A 119 -20.71 14.61 15.39
N GLY A 120 -20.61 15.94 15.51
CA GLY A 120 -21.63 16.87 15.02
C GLY A 120 -21.82 16.79 13.50
N GLU A 121 -20.72 16.65 12.76
CA GLU A 121 -20.76 16.50 11.31
C GLU A 121 -21.30 15.13 10.88
N ALA A 122 -20.94 14.05 11.58
CA ALA A 122 -21.54 12.74 11.37
C ALA A 122 -23.06 12.75 11.61
N MET A 123 -23.52 13.43 12.67
CA MET A 123 -24.95 13.67 12.91
C MET A 123 -25.60 14.41 11.75
N ARG A 124 -24.97 15.50 11.28
CA ARG A 124 -25.49 16.29 10.17
C ARG A 124 -25.64 15.44 8.90
N LEU A 125 -24.61 14.66 8.54
CA LEU A 125 -24.66 13.76 7.37
C LEU A 125 -25.79 12.72 7.47
N ALA A 126 -26.03 12.19 8.68
CA ALA A 126 -27.11 11.24 8.93
C ALA A 126 -28.50 11.88 8.82
N TYR A 127 -28.68 13.12 9.30
CA TYR A 127 -29.95 13.86 9.20
C TYR A 127 -30.24 14.37 7.79
N GLU A 128 -29.21 14.76 7.04
CA GLU A 128 -29.33 15.33 5.69
C GLU A 128 -29.45 14.25 4.59
N GLU A 129 -29.31 12.96 4.94
CA GLU A 129 -29.27 11.82 3.99
C GLU A 129 -28.33 12.09 2.80
N ALA A 130 -27.20 12.72 3.08
CA ALA A 130 -26.28 13.24 2.07
C ALA A 130 -25.42 12.13 1.45
N GLY A 131 -26.03 11.26 0.65
CA GLY A 131 -25.38 10.16 -0.07
C GLY A 131 -25.94 8.79 0.30
N SER A 132 -25.25 7.74 -0.13
CA SER A 132 -25.59 6.37 0.27
C SER A 132 -25.21 6.12 1.74
N LEU A 133 -25.88 5.14 2.38
CA LEU A 133 -25.57 4.75 3.76
C LEU A 133 -24.08 4.39 3.93
N ASP A 134 -23.49 3.71 2.96
CA ASP A 134 -22.08 3.32 2.98
C ASP A 134 -21.14 4.53 2.93
N GLU A 135 -21.46 5.55 2.11
CA GLU A 135 -20.68 6.79 2.03
C GLU A 135 -20.79 7.62 3.31
N ILE A 136 -21.98 7.66 3.92
CA ILE A 136 -22.20 8.35 5.21
C ILE A 136 -21.39 7.67 6.31
N LEU A 137 -21.43 6.34 6.40
CA LEU A 137 -20.67 5.56 7.38
C LEU A 137 -19.16 5.69 7.18
N ASP A 138 -18.66 5.61 5.94
CA ASP A 138 -17.24 5.77 5.64
C ASP A 138 -16.73 7.18 5.96
N THR A 139 -17.49 8.22 5.59
CA THR A 139 -17.12 9.62 5.87
C THR A 139 -17.11 9.93 7.37
N ALA A 140 -18.13 9.46 8.09
CA ALA A 140 -18.20 9.59 9.56
C ALA A 140 -17.07 8.82 10.25
N GLY A 141 -16.82 7.58 9.82
CA GLY A 141 -15.74 6.73 10.34
C GLY A 141 -14.36 7.35 10.13
N LYS A 142 -14.09 7.90 8.95
CA LYS A 142 -12.84 8.61 8.63
C LYS A 142 -12.60 9.82 9.54
N LYS A 143 -13.59 10.70 9.69
CA LYS A 143 -13.46 11.91 10.52
C LYS A 143 -13.22 11.59 12.00
N ILE A 144 -13.91 10.59 12.55
CA ILE A 144 -13.69 10.17 13.95
C ILE A 144 -12.28 9.55 14.09
N LEU A 145 -11.86 8.75 13.10
CA LEU A 145 -10.55 8.13 13.10
C LEU A 145 -9.41 9.15 12.96
N GLU A 146 -9.57 10.21 12.16
CA GLU A 146 -8.60 11.30 12.05
C GLU A 146 -8.31 11.95 13.41
N VAL A 147 -9.34 12.15 14.25
CA VAL A 147 -9.18 12.67 15.61
C VAL A 147 -8.40 11.70 16.51
N ALA A 148 -8.57 10.40 16.32
CA ALA A 148 -7.81 9.38 17.05
C ALA A 148 -6.36 9.27 16.57
N LEU A 149 -6.12 9.48 15.27
CA LEU A 149 -4.79 9.36 14.65
C LEU A 149 -3.92 10.61 14.83
N THR A 150 -4.49 11.77 15.18
CA THR A 150 -3.72 13.01 15.40
C THR A 150 -2.69 12.89 16.54
N GLN A 151 -2.76 11.83 17.37
CA GLN A 151 -1.77 11.52 18.41
C GLN A 151 -0.56 10.72 17.90
N THR A 152 -0.49 10.38 16.60
CA THR A 152 0.51 9.49 16.03
C THR A 152 1.03 9.98 14.67
N GLU A 153 1.32 11.28 14.54
CA GLU A 153 2.23 11.70 13.48
C GLU A 153 3.66 11.33 13.90
N THR A 154 4.18 10.25 13.32
CA THR A 154 5.60 9.91 13.46
C THR A 154 6.43 10.99 12.80
N GLU A 155 7.04 11.86 13.59
CA GLU A 155 8.07 12.79 13.15
C GLU A 155 9.31 12.04 12.62
N ALA A 156 10.05 12.69 11.72
CA ALA A 156 11.29 12.14 11.19
C ALA A 156 12.35 12.08 12.31
N ARG A 157 12.72 10.87 12.71
CA ARG A 157 13.72 10.63 13.78
C ARG A 157 15.14 10.77 13.27
N SER A 158 16.03 11.35 14.06
CA SER A 158 17.44 11.47 13.69
C SER A 158 18.16 10.11 13.76
N ILE A 159 19.14 9.88 12.87
CA ILE A 159 19.94 8.65 12.91
C ILE A 159 20.68 8.49 14.24
N ARG A 160 21.00 9.60 14.93
CA ARG A 160 21.67 9.58 16.23
C ARG A 160 20.79 8.95 17.32
N GLU A 161 19.51 9.35 17.38
CA GLU A 161 18.54 8.75 18.31
C GLU A 161 18.32 7.28 18.00
N LEU A 162 18.10 6.94 16.72
CA LEU A 162 17.87 5.56 16.28
C LEU A 162 19.06 4.66 16.59
N VAL A 163 20.29 5.14 16.41
CA VAL A 163 21.50 4.38 16.72
C VAL A 163 21.60 4.11 18.22
N HIS A 164 21.27 5.07 19.08
CA HIS A 164 21.32 4.88 20.54
C HIS A 164 20.32 3.82 20.99
N GLU A 165 19.04 3.94 20.58
CA GLU A 165 17.99 2.95 20.86
C GLU A 165 18.34 1.56 20.30
N THR A 166 18.90 1.52 19.07
CA THR A 166 19.32 0.26 18.46
C THR A 166 20.46 -0.39 19.25
N PHE A 167 21.41 0.39 19.78
CA PHE A 167 22.49 -0.14 20.61
C PHE A 167 21.98 -0.67 21.96
N GLU A 168 21.02 0.01 22.59
CA GLU A 168 20.35 -0.51 23.79
C GLU A 168 19.63 -1.84 23.49
N HIS A 169 18.97 -1.93 22.33
CA HIS A 169 18.34 -3.17 21.89
C HIS A 169 19.36 -4.29 21.62
N ILE A 170 20.50 -3.98 20.98
CA ILE A 170 21.59 -4.94 20.75
C ILE A 170 22.21 -5.39 22.08
N GLU A 171 22.40 -4.48 23.03
CA GLU A 171 22.94 -4.79 24.36
C GLU A 171 21.97 -5.70 25.14
N ALA A 172 20.66 -5.43 25.08
CA ALA A 172 19.65 -6.32 25.63
C ALA A 172 19.70 -7.72 24.99
N LEU A 173 19.84 -7.82 23.66
CA LEU A 173 19.99 -9.09 22.95
C LEU A 173 21.30 -9.83 23.31
N PHE A 174 22.38 -9.08 23.58
CA PHE A 174 23.67 -9.63 23.96
C PHE A 174 23.66 -10.17 25.42
N GLN A 175 23.00 -9.45 26.32
CA GLN A 175 22.84 -9.84 27.72
C GLN A 175 21.84 -11.00 27.89
N ASN A 176 20.73 -10.98 27.15
CA ASN A 176 19.69 -12.01 27.19
C ASN A 176 19.89 -13.04 26.06
N LYS A 177 20.93 -13.88 26.18
CA LYS A 177 21.16 -15.01 25.25
C LYS A 177 19.93 -15.93 25.19
N GLY A 178 19.06 -15.70 24.21
CA GLY A 178 17.89 -16.56 23.94
C GLY A 178 16.56 -15.84 23.74
N GLU A 179 16.42 -14.58 24.20
CA GLU A 179 15.23 -13.76 23.94
C GLU A 179 15.36 -13.11 22.57
N VAL A 180 14.79 -13.75 21.55
CA VAL A 180 14.75 -13.20 20.19
C VAL A 180 13.41 -12.48 20.03
N SER A 181 13.45 -11.20 19.67
CA SER A 181 12.23 -10.44 19.37
C SER A 181 11.45 -11.10 18.21
N GLY A 182 10.13 -11.29 18.38
CA GLY A 182 9.24 -11.93 17.41
C GLY A 182 8.76 -13.33 17.83
N VAL A 183 8.09 -14.03 16.91
CA VAL A 183 7.44 -15.33 17.18
C VAL A 183 8.17 -16.44 16.42
N ARG A 184 8.53 -17.55 17.07
CA ARG A 184 9.12 -18.71 16.38
C ARG A 184 8.05 -19.57 15.71
N THR A 185 8.41 -20.23 14.61
CA THR A 185 7.50 -21.14 13.92
C THR A 185 7.38 -22.48 14.66
N GLY A 186 8.37 -22.83 15.47
CA GLY A 186 8.44 -24.10 16.20
C GLY A 186 9.07 -25.24 15.40
N PHE A 187 9.59 -24.95 14.21
CA PHE A 187 10.34 -25.89 13.38
C PHE A 187 11.81 -25.46 13.36
N LYS A 188 12.71 -26.31 13.86
CA LYS A 188 14.11 -25.92 14.10
C LYS A 188 14.83 -25.46 12.83
N GLU A 189 14.69 -26.21 11.74
CA GLU A 189 15.36 -25.88 10.48
C GLU A 189 14.75 -24.65 9.81
N LEU A 190 13.44 -24.43 9.97
CA LEU A 190 12.78 -23.24 9.44
C LEU A 190 13.19 -22.00 10.24
N ASP A 191 13.17 -22.07 11.56
CA ASP A 191 13.58 -20.98 12.45
C ASP A 191 15.09 -20.67 12.29
N GLN A 192 15.93 -21.65 11.94
CA GLN A 192 17.33 -21.39 11.55
C GLN A 192 17.44 -20.61 10.23
N LEU A 193 16.56 -20.86 9.27
CA LEU A 193 16.57 -20.21 7.97
C LEU A 193 15.99 -18.79 8.03
N ILE A 194 14.87 -18.62 8.74
CA ILE A 194 14.10 -17.36 8.74
C ILE A 194 14.30 -16.52 10.00
N GLY A 195 14.84 -17.10 11.07
CA GLY A 195 14.88 -16.48 12.40
C GLY A 195 13.51 -16.55 13.08
N THR A 196 12.94 -15.40 13.41
CA THR A 196 11.59 -15.25 13.97
C THR A 196 10.67 -14.52 13.00
N LEU A 197 9.37 -14.71 13.16
CA LEU A 197 8.36 -13.84 12.57
C LEU A 197 8.40 -12.50 13.30
N ALA A 198 9.03 -11.51 12.66
CA ALA A 198 9.30 -10.22 13.27
C ALA A 198 8.01 -9.42 13.55
N PRO A 199 7.96 -8.62 14.63
CA PRO A 199 6.88 -7.64 14.84
C PRO A 199 6.71 -6.71 13.63
N GLY A 200 5.47 -6.36 13.29
CA GLY A 200 5.19 -5.49 12.14
C GLY A 200 5.37 -6.14 10.76
N SER A 201 5.64 -7.45 10.69
CA SER A 201 5.83 -8.18 9.42
C SER A 201 4.54 -8.77 8.86
N LEU A 202 4.43 -8.79 7.53
CA LEU A 202 3.42 -9.52 6.78
C LEU A 202 4.08 -10.76 6.17
N ASN A 203 3.63 -11.94 6.59
CA ASN A 203 4.15 -13.24 6.21
C ASN A 203 3.09 -13.99 5.41
N ILE A 204 3.36 -14.25 4.13
CA ILE A 204 2.40 -14.97 3.27
C ILE A 204 2.77 -16.45 3.22
N ILE A 205 1.80 -17.31 3.52
CA ILE A 205 1.91 -18.76 3.31
C ILE A 205 0.98 -19.15 2.18
N ALA A 206 1.56 -19.67 1.11
CA ALA A 206 0.84 -19.95 -0.12
C ALA A 206 0.94 -21.42 -0.53
N ALA A 207 -0.19 -22.02 -0.87
CA ALA A 207 -0.19 -23.41 -1.33
C ALA A 207 -1.38 -23.69 -2.25
N ARG A 208 -1.31 -24.82 -2.96
CA ARG A 208 -2.47 -25.39 -3.64
C ARG A 208 -3.47 -25.96 -2.62
N PRO A 209 -4.76 -26.11 -2.98
CA PRO A 209 -5.72 -26.83 -2.13
C PRO A 209 -5.19 -28.19 -1.67
N ALA A 210 -5.55 -28.59 -0.45
CA ALA A 210 -5.15 -29.84 0.19
C ALA A 210 -3.65 -30.04 0.50
N MET A 211 -2.78 -29.06 0.21
CA MET A 211 -1.34 -29.15 0.53
C MET A 211 -1.00 -28.98 2.02
N GLY A 212 -1.98 -28.62 2.87
CA GLY A 212 -1.78 -28.49 4.32
C GLY A 212 -1.52 -27.06 4.81
N LYS A 213 -1.90 -26.04 4.04
CA LYS A 213 -1.75 -24.61 4.40
C LYS A 213 -2.30 -24.23 5.78
N THR A 214 -3.58 -24.50 6.03
CA THR A 214 -4.21 -24.27 7.34
C THR A 214 -3.56 -25.13 8.42
N ALA A 215 -3.20 -26.38 8.11
CA ALA A 215 -2.54 -27.29 9.05
C ALA A 215 -1.19 -26.74 9.53
N PHE A 216 -0.39 -26.22 8.59
CA PHE A 216 0.90 -25.61 8.87
C PHE A 216 0.75 -24.36 9.75
N ALA A 217 -0.19 -23.46 9.40
CA ALA A 217 -0.46 -22.27 10.19
C ALA A 217 -0.98 -22.57 11.61
N LEU A 218 -1.87 -23.56 11.75
CA LEU A 218 -2.34 -24.00 13.07
C LEU A 218 -1.22 -24.65 13.88
N THR A 219 -0.28 -25.36 13.24
CA THR A 219 0.88 -25.93 13.96
C THR A 219 1.76 -24.83 14.54
N ILE A 220 1.99 -23.73 13.79
CA ILE A 220 2.69 -22.54 14.28
C ILE A 220 1.90 -21.89 15.43
N ALA A 221 0.58 -21.73 15.28
CA ALA A 221 -0.29 -21.18 16.33
C ALA A 221 -0.22 -21.99 17.64
N GLN A 222 -0.23 -23.32 17.54
CA GLN A 222 -0.11 -24.22 18.68
C GLN A 222 1.25 -24.08 19.37
N HIS A 223 2.33 -23.95 18.60
CA HIS A 223 3.65 -23.72 19.18
C HIS A 223 3.70 -22.39 19.94
N ALA A 224 3.31 -21.30 19.29
CA ALA A 224 3.29 -19.97 19.88
C ALA A 224 2.45 -19.92 21.17
N ALA A 225 1.24 -20.46 21.15
CA ALA A 225 0.34 -20.40 22.31
C ALA A 225 0.69 -21.40 23.43
N LEU A 226 0.98 -22.67 23.10
CA LEU A 226 1.17 -23.72 24.11
C LEU A 226 2.61 -23.86 24.61
N LYS A 227 3.61 -23.41 23.82
CA LYS A 227 5.04 -23.52 24.19
C LYS A 227 5.63 -22.18 24.58
N GLU A 228 5.29 -21.12 23.87
CA GLU A 228 5.83 -19.78 24.13
C GLU A 228 4.87 -18.89 24.94
N GLY A 229 3.62 -19.32 25.15
CA GLY A 229 2.61 -18.52 25.89
C GLY A 229 2.16 -17.27 25.15
N ILE A 230 2.44 -17.15 23.86
CA ILE A 230 2.14 -15.98 23.04
C ILE A 230 0.68 -16.02 22.60
N GLY A 231 -0.07 -14.93 22.81
CA GLY A 231 -1.45 -14.82 22.36
C GLY A 231 -1.57 -14.85 20.84
N VAL A 232 -2.49 -15.68 20.31
CA VAL A 232 -2.70 -15.85 18.87
C VAL A 232 -4.14 -15.52 18.50
N GLY A 233 -4.33 -14.54 17.62
CA GLY A 233 -5.63 -14.24 16.99
C GLY A 233 -5.75 -14.93 15.63
N ILE A 234 -6.82 -15.69 15.42
CA ILE A 234 -7.08 -16.42 14.16
C ILE A 234 -8.39 -15.92 13.56
N TYR A 235 -8.32 -15.34 12.37
CA TYR A 235 -9.46 -14.97 11.54
C TYR A 235 -9.68 -16.04 10.48
N SER A 236 -10.78 -16.79 10.58
CA SER A 236 -11.12 -17.85 9.63
C SER A 236 -12.34 -17.50 8.80
N LEU A 237 -12.11 -17.17 7.54
CA LEU A 237 -13.12 -16.80 6.56
C LEU A 237 -13.71 -18.03 5.84
N GLU A 238 -12.98 -19.15 5.82
CA GLU A 238 -13.40 -20.39 5.14
C GLU A 238 -13.95 -21.45 6.09
N MET A 239 -13.39 -21.54 7.30
CA MET A 239 -13.65 -22.65 8.22
C MET A 239 -14.33 -22.17 9.51
N PRO A 240 -15.38 -22.87 9.98
CA PRO A 240 -15.99 -22.56 11.27
C PRO A 240 -15.00 -22.79 12.42
N ALA A 241 -15.11 -21.99 13.49
CA ALA A 241 -14.24 -22.07 14.66
C ALA A 241 -14.25 -23.47 15.30
N SER A 242 -15.40 -24.15 15.29
CA SER A 242 -15.54 -25.52 15.79
C SER A 242 -14.68 -26.54 15.02
N GLN A 243 -14.53 -26.37 13.70
CA GLN A 243 -13.69 -27.24 12.88
C GLN A 243 -12.20 -26.97 13.09
N LEU A 244 -11.81 -25.70 13.25
CA LEU A 244 -10.43 -25.34 13.59
C LEU A 244 -10.06 -25.86 14.98
N THR A 245 -10.95 -25.71 15.97
CA THR A 245 -10.75 -26.22 17.33
C THR A 245 -10.57 -27.73 17.33
N LEU A 246 -11.39 -28.47 16.58
CA LEU A 246 -11.23 -29.91 16.43
C LEU A 246 -9.86 -30.28 15.82
N ARG A 247 -9.40 -29.53 14.80
CA ARG A 247 -8.06 -29.75 14.22
C ARG A 247 -6.95 -29.49 15.23
N LEU A 248 -7.04 -28.41 16.03
CA LEU A 248 -6.10 -28.13 17.11
C LEU A 248 -6.06 -29.28 18.11
N MET A 249 -7.22 -29.76 18.57
CA MET A 249 -7.30 -30.89 19.51
C MET A 249 -6.68 -32.16 18.93
N CYS A 250 -7.05 -32.55 17.70
CA CYS A 250 -6.52 -33.76 17.06
C CYS A 250 -5.00 -33.68 16.80
N SER A 251 -4.52 -32.50 16.37
CA SER A 251 -3.10 -32.22 16.14
C SER A 251 -2.30 -32.37 17.45
N GLU A 252 -2.79 -31.81 18.55
CA GLU A 252 -2.09 -31.86 19.84
C GLU A 252 -2.22 -33.22 20.54
N ALA A 253 -3.37 -33.88 20.41
CA ALA A 253 -3.59 -35.23 20.95
C ALA A 253 -2.92 -36.33 20.12
N ARG A 254 -2.51 -36.02 18.88
CA ARG A 254 -2.02 -36.98 17.88
C ARG A 254 -3.03 -38.11 17.64
N ILE A 255 -4.28 -37.73 17.37
CA ILE A 255 -5.40 -38.65 17.12
C ILE A 255 -5.95 -38.43 15.71
N ASP A 256 -6.25 -39.53 15.02
CA ASP A 256 -6.74 -39.48 13.65
C ASP A 256 -8.06 -38.70 13.58
N MET A 257 -8.07 -37.63 12.80
CA MET A 257 -9.22 -36.74 12.67
C MET A 257 -10.45 -37.47 12.11
N ASN A 258 -10.26 -38.44 11.20
CA ASN A 258 -11.37 -39.22 10.64
C ASN A 258 -11.97 -40.15 11.70
N ARG A 259 -11.15 -40.73 12.59
CA ARG A 259 -11.64 -41.55 13.69
C ARG A 259 -12.50 -40.73 14.64
N VAL A 260 -12.11 -39.49 14.95
CA VAL A 260 -12.93 -38.58 15.78
C VAL A 260 -14.24 -38.24 15.07
N ARG A 261 -14.19 -37.88 13.78
CA ARG A 261 -15.38 -37.55 12.98
C ARG A 261 -16.38 -38.71 12.87
N LEU A 262 -15.88 -39.94 12.79
CA LEU A 262 -16.70 -41.15 12.71
C LEU A 262 -17.12 -41.69 14.10
N GLY A 263 -16.72 -41.04 15.19
CA GLY A 263 -16.99 -41.50 16.55
C GLY A 263 -16.25 -42.79 16.96
N GLN A 264 -15.19 -43.16 16.23
CA GLN A 264 -14.42 -44.40 16.41
C GLN A 264 -13.23 -44.21 17.37
N LEU A 265 -13.52 -43.72 18.58
CA LEU A 265 -12.53 -43.43 19.60
C LEU A 265 -12.40 -44.58 20.60
N THR A 266 -11.16 -44.89 20.97
CA THR A 266 -10.89 -45.74 22.13
C THR A 266 -10.95 -44.92 23.42
N ASP A 267 -11.13 -45.55 24.57
CA ASP A 267 -11.08 -44.86 25.87
C ASP A 267 -9.77 -44.08 26.08
N ARG A 268 -8.67 -44.62 25.53
CA ARG A 268 -7.36 -43.96 25.54
C ARG A 268 -7.32 -42.70 24.66
N ASP A 269 -7.92 -42.76 23.48
CA ASP A 269 -8.02 -41.60 22.58
C ASP A 269 -8.89 -40.51 23.23
N PHE A 270 -10.02 -40.91 23.83
CA PHE A 270 -10.91 -39.99 24.53
C PHE A 270 -10.21 -39.31 25.72
N SER A 271 -9.48 -40.08 26.53
CA SER A 271 -8.70 -39.54 27.67
C SER A 271 -7.68 -38.50 27.21
N ARG A 272 -6.94 -38.78 26.12
CA ARG A 272 -5.99 -37.81 25.54
C ARG A 272 -6.67 -36.54 25.04
N LEU A 273 -7.86 -36.63 24.44
CA LEU A 273 -8.62 -35.45 24.01
C LEU A 273 -9.05 -34.60 25.19
N VAL A 274 -9.46 -35.20 26.31
CA VAL A 274 -9.81 -34.49 27.54
C VAL A 274 -8.59 -33.76 28.12
N ASP A 275 -7.44 -34.42 28.21
CA ASP A 275 -6.20 -33.79 28.69
C ASP A 275 -5.78 -32.60 27.82
N VAL A 276 -5.93 -32.74 26.50
CA VAL A 276 -5.62 -31.68 25.52
C VAL A 276 -6.64 -30.54 25.58
N ALA A 277 -7.92 -30.86 25.81
CA ALA A 277 -8.97 -29.85 25.97
C ALA A 277 -8.67 -28.93 27.17
N GLY A 278 -8.22 -29.50 28.30
CA GLY A 278 -7.79 -28.72 29.46
C GLY A 278 -6.68 -27.73 29.10
N ARG A 279 -5.58 -28.22 28.49
CA ARG A 279 -4.45 -27.37 28.08
C ARG A 279 -4.83 -26.31 27.04
N LEU A 280 -5.67 -26.66 26.06
CA LEU A 280 -6.12 -25.70 25.04
C LEU A 280 -7.10 -24.66 25.61
N SER A 281 -7.88 -25.00 26.63
CA SER A 281 -8.83 -24.07 27.25
C SER A 281 -8.13 -22.91 27.97
N GLU A 282 -6.91 -23.13 28.45
CA GLU A 282 -6.06 -22.11 29.09
C GLU A 282 -5.13 -21.40 28.09
N ALA A 283 -5.00 -21.92 26.87
CA ALA A 283 -4.11 -21.35 25.87
C ALA A 283 -4.66 -20.02 25.32
N PRO A 284 -3.82 -18.99 25.11
CA PRO A 284 -4.27 -17.69 24.64
C PRO A 284 -4.55 -17.68 23.12
N ILE A 285 -5.47 -18.53 22.65
CA ILE A 285 -5.90 -18.63 21.25
C ILE A 285 -7.31 -18.07 21.10
N TYR A 286 -7.47 -17.07 20.24
CA TYR A 286 -8.74 -16.38 20.00
C TYR A 286 -9.15 -16.57 18.54
N ILE A 287 -10.34 -17.11 18.29
CA ILE A 287 -10.82 -17.42 16.93
C ILE A 287 -12.03 -16.53 16.60
N ASP A 288 -12.00 -15.88 15.44
CA ASP A 288 -13.12 -15.19 14.82
C ASP A 288 -13.40 -15.85 13.47
N ASP A 289 -14.56 -16.49 13.33
CA ASP A 289 -15.00 -17.19 12.12
C ASP A 289 -16.07 -16.43 11.32
N THR A 290 -16.14 -15.10 11.50
CA THR A 290 -17.06 -14.25 10.73
C THR A 290 -16.73 -14.34 9.23
N PRO A 291 -17.68 -14.77 8.37
CA PRO A 291 -17.46 -14.84 6.93
C PRO A 291 -17.45 -13.46 6.27
N ASP A 292 -16.89 -13.38 5.06
CA ASP A 292 -16.95 -12.22 4.16
C ASP A 292 -16.46 -10.88 4.75
N LEU A 293 -15.55 -10.92 5.74
CA LEU A 293 -15.01 -9.72 6.39
C LEU A 293 -14.33 -8.78 5.38
N THR A 294 -14.72 -7.51 5.43
CA THR A 294 -13.96 -6.44 4.77
C THR A 294 -12.66 -6.16 5.51
N LEU A 295 -11.69 -5.56 4.82
CA LEU A 295 -10.42 -5.17 5.46
C LEU A 295 -10.62 -4.19 6.62
N MET A 296 -11.57 -3.26 6.53
CA MET A 296 -11.84 -2.30 7.59
C MET A 296 -12.40 -3.00 8.85
N GLU A 297 -13.35 -3.91 8.69
CA GLU A 297 -13.90 -4.70 9.79
C GLU A 297 -12.85 -5.59 10.45
N LEU A 298 -12.01 -6.25 9.64
CA LEU A 298 -10.90 -7.06 10.15
C LEU A 298 -9.95 -6.20 10.98
N ARG A 299 -9.57 -5.00 10.52
CA ARG A 299 -8.71 -4.07 11.29
C ARG A 299 -9.36 -3.65 12.60
N ALA A 300 -10.65 -3.28 12.59
CA ALA A 300 -11.38 -2.88 13.78
C ALA A 300 -11.44 -4.01 14.82
N ARG A 301 -11.71 -5.24 14.37
CA ARG A 301 -11.73 -6.43 15.23
C ARG A 301 -10.35 -6.80 15.75
N ALA A 302 -9.31 -6.72 14.92
CA ALA A 302 -7.92 -6.98 15.34
C ALA A 302 -7.44 -5.97 16.40
N ARG A 303 -7.76 -4.69 16.23
CA ARG A 303 -7.50 -3.66 17.25
C ARG A 303 -8.22 -3.95 18.56
N ARG A 304 -9.52 -4.28 18.48
CA ARG A 304 -10.31 -4.63 19.67
C ARG A 304 -9.73 -5.85 20.38
N LEU A 305 -9.34 -6.89 19.64
CA LEU A 305 -8.74 -8.09 20.19
C LEU A 305 -7.41 -7.77 20.89
N ARG A 306 -6.52 -6.97 20.27
CA ARG A 306 -5.24 -6.54 20.85
C ARG A 306 -5.41 -5.61 22.07
N SER A 307 -6.49 -4.84 22.12
CA SER A 307 -6.83 -3.99 23.27
C SER A 307 -7.38 -4.79 24.45
N GLN A 308 -8.06 -5.92 24.19
CA GLN A 308 -8.64 -6.77 25.21
C GLN A 308 -7.65 -7.83 25.72
N TYR A 309 -6.78 -8.32 24.85
CA TYR A 309 -5.86 -9.41 25.12
C TYR A 309 -4.47 -9.13 24.55
N GLU A 310 -3.44 -9.69 25.18
CA GLU A 310 -2.07 -9.57 24.72
C GLU A 310 -1.77 -10.52 23.53
N VAL A 311 -2.24 -10.13 22.34
CA VAL A 311 -2.05 -10.93 21.12
C VAL A 311 -0.72 -10.64 20.44
N GLY A 312 0.20 -11.59 20.40
CA GLY A 312 1.52 -11.46 19.75
C GLY A 312 1.62 -12.06 18.34
N LEU A 313 0.58 -12.73 17.83
CA LEU A 313 0.52 -13.25 16.46
C LEU A 313 -0.90 -13.16 15.91
N LEU A 314 -1.03 -12.75 14.64
CA LEU A 314 -2.30 -12.81 13.90
C LEU A 314 -2.21 -13.77 12.73
N ILE A 315 -3.24 -14.59 12.52
CA ILE A 315 -3.37 -15.52 11.38
C ILE A 315 -4.69 -15.25 10.66
N ILE A 316 -4.66 -15.15 9.33
CA ILE A 316 -5.83 -14.85 8.50
C ILE A 316 -5.97 -15.91 7.41
N ASP A 317 -7.07 -16.69 7.41
CA ASP A 317 -7.37 -17.78 6.47
C ASP A 317 -8.70 -17.58 5.73
N TYR A 318 -8.80 -17.26 4.44
CA TYR A 318 -7.77 -16.94 3.43
C TYR A 318 -8.04 -15.59 2.76
N LEU A 319 -6.97 -14.90 2.36
CA LEU A 319 -7.00 -13.54 1.80
C LEU A 319 -8.02 -13.34 0.68
N GLN A 320 -8.19 -14.35 -0.17
CA GLN A 320 -9.07 -14.31 -1.32
C GLN A 320 -10.57 -14.53 -1.01
N LEU A 321 -11.03 -14.46 0.26
CA LEU A 321 -12.46 -14.27 0.59
C LEU A 321 -12.80 -12.86 1.08
N MET A 322 -11.79 -12.02 1.35
CA MET A 322 -12.09 -10.67 1.81
C MET A 322 -12.72 -9.86 0.68
N SER A 323 -13.75 -9.08 1.02
CA SER A 323 -14.44 -8.17 0.11
C SER A 323 -13.86 -6.75 0.24
N GLY A 324 -13.58 -6.13 -0.90
CA GLY A 324 -13.17 -4.74 -1.05
C GLY A 324 -14.41 -3.86 -1.22
N PRO A 325 -14.30 -2.55 -0.92
CA PRO A 325 -15.40 -1.63 -1.10
C PRO A 325 -15.83 -1.61 -2.58
N GLY A 326 -17.06 -2.02 -2.89
CA GLY A 326 -17.66 -1.91 -4.24
C GLY A 326 -17.81 -3.20 -5.07
N ALA A 327 -18.05 -4.36 -4.44
CA ALA A 327 -18.19 -5.68 -5.06
C ALA A 327 -19.36 -5.89 -6.07
N GLY A 328 -19.89 -4.83 -6.68
CA GLY A 328 -21.07 -4.89 -7.55
C GLY A 328 -20.82 -5.10 -9.05
N LYS A 329 -19.59 -5.05 -9.59
CA LYS A 329 -19.36 -5.19 -11.05
C LYS A 329 -18.07 -5.97 -11.42
N GLN A 330 -18.30 -7.04 -12.21
CA GLN A 330 -17.41 -7.89 -13.02
C GLN A 330 -15.87 -7.80 -12.83
N GLY A 331 -15.28 -8.90 -12.35
CA GLY A 331 -14.04 -9.54 -12.86
C GLY A 331 -12.68 -8.85 -12.67
N GLU A 332 -12.56 -7.56 -12.97
CA GLU A 332 -11.28 -6.82 -13.04
C GLU A 332 -10.78 -6.33 -11.66
N ASN A 333 -11.68 -6.17 -10.68
CA ASN A 333 -11.37 -5.63 -9.34
C ASN A 333 -10.61 -6.60 -8.42
N ARG A 334 -10.67 -7.92 -8.62
CA ARG A 334 -10.20 -8.90 -7.63
C ARG A 334 -8.70 -8.81 -7.34
N GLN A 335 -7.89 -8.50 -8.34
CA GLN A 335 -6.43 -8.42 -8.18
C GLN A 335 -5.99 -7.10 -7.54
N GLN A 336 -6.64 -5.99 -7.89
CA GLN A 336 -6.43 -4.70 -7.23
C GLN A 336 -6.87 -4.76 -5.77
N GLU A 337 -7.96 -5.48 -5.52
CA GLU A 337 -8.47 -5.79 -4.19
C GLU A 337 -7.46 -6.63 -3.39
N ILE A 338 -6.87 -7.69 -3.96
CA ILE A 338 -5.82 -8.47 -3.27
C ILE A 338 -4.58 -7.61 -2.96
N ALA A 339 -4.17 -6.72 -3.87
CA ALA A 339 -3.05 -5.80 -3.62
C ALA A 339 -3.39 -4.75 -2.54
N ALA A 340 -4.63 -4.23 -2.53
CA ALA A 340 -5.11 -3.33 -1.49
C ALA A 340 -5.22 -4.04 -0.12
N ILE A 341 -5.69 -5.29 -0.10
CA ILE A 341 -5.73 -6.14 1.09
C ILE A 341 -4.33 -6.37 1.62
N SER A 342 -3.37 -6.76 0.77
CA SER A 342 -1.97 -7.00 1.16
C SER A 342 -1.34 -5.75 1.79
N ARG A 343 -1.48 -4.57 1.17
CA ARG A 343 -1.04 -3.29 1.76
C ARG A 343 -1.73 -2.99 3.08
N GLY A 344 -3.04 -3.21 3.15
CA GLY A 344 -3.83 -3.00 4.36
C GLY A 344 -3.40 -3.89 5.53
N LEU A 345 -3.09 -5.15 5.25
CA LEU A 345 -2.58 -6.09 6.25
C LEU A 345 -1.16 -5.77 6.69
N LYS A 346 -0.30 -5.30 5.77
CA LYS A 346 1.03 -4.80 6.13
C LYS A 346 0.93 -3.57 7.04
N ALA A 347 0.01 -2.65 6.73
CA ALA A 347 -0.26 -1.51 7.59
C ALA A 347 -0.78 -1.95 8.97
N LEU A 348 -1.72 -2.91 9.01
CA LEU A 348 -2.24 -3.47 10.26
C LEU A 348 -1.13 -4.14 11.08
N ALA A 349 -0.26 -4.92 10.46
CA ALA A 349 0.87 -5.58 11.13
C ALA A 349 1.75 -4.54 11.83
N ARG A 350 2.15 -3.49 11.10
CA ARG A 350 2.98 -2.38 11.63
C ARG A 350 2.28 -1.61 12.74
N GLU A 351 1.01 -1.29 12.53
CA GLU A 351 0.20 -0.53 13.48
C GLU A 351 0.05 -1.27 14.81
N LEU A 352 -0.23 -2.57 14.79
CA LEU A 352 -0.37 -3.38 16.00
C LEU A 352 0.98 -3.87 16.56
N ASN A 353 2.06 -3.66 15.81
CA ASN A 353 3.39 -4.17 16.07
C ASN A 353 3.40 -5.69 16.34
N VAL A 354 2.71 -6.47 15.50
CA VAL A 354 2.62 -7.94 15.58
C VAL A 354 2.89 -8.58 14.21
N PRO A 355 3.52 -9.77 14.16
CA PRO A 355 3.55 -10.55 12.93
C PRO A 355 2.13 -10.94 12.50
N VAL A 356 1.84 -10.76 11.20
CA VAL A 356 0.61 -11.22 10.56
C VAL A 356 0.97 -12.34 9.58
N ILE A 357 0.40 -13.53 9.79
CA ILE A 357 0.42 -14.63 8.83
C ILE A 357 -0.84 -14.57 7.98
N ALA A 358 -0.66 -14.35 6.68
CA ALA A 358 -1.73 -14.32 5.72
C ALA A 358 -1.69 -15.54 4.82
N LEU A 359 -2.76 -16.32 4.85
CA LEU A 359 -2.89 -17.53 4.08
C LEU A 359 -3.41 -17.18 2.67
N SER A 360 -2.61 -17.46 1.62
CA SER A 360 -3.01 -17.31 0.20
C SER A 360 -3.16 -18.62 -0.58
N GLN A 361 -4.22 -18.80 -1.36
CA GLN A 361 -4.34 -19.94 -2.28
C GLN A 361 -3.60 -19.69 -3.62
N LEU A 362 -2.91 -20.70 -4.15
CA LEU A 362 -2.25 -20.63 -5.46
C LEU A 362 -3.17 -20.97 -6.63
N SER A 363 -2.92 -20.33 -7.77
CA SER A 363 -3.63 -20.60 -9.02
C SER A 363 -3.44 -22.05 -9.52
N ARG A 364 -4.33 -22.53 -10.40
CA ARG A 364 -4.20 -23.87 -11.01
C ARG A 364 -3.06 -23.94 -12.04
N ALA A 365 -2.50 -22.80 -12.45
CA ALA A 365 -1.46 -22.74 -13.49
C ALA A 365 -0.18 -23.49 -13.10
N VAL A 366 0.11 -23.62 -11.80
CA VAL A 366 1.22 -24.40 -11.26
C VAL A 366 1.21 -25.85 -11.76
N GLU A 367 0.01 -26.43 -11.92
CA GLU A 367 -0.16 -27.84 -12.26
C GLU A 367 0.08 -28.13 -13.75
N ALA A 368 0.02 -27.10 -14.60
CA ALA A 368 0.27 -27.22 -16.03
C ALA A 368 1.77 -27.30 -16.36
N ARG A 369 2.65 -26.97 -15.40
CA ARG A 369 4.10 -27.02 -15.61
C ARG A 369 4.63 -28.44 -15.42
N PRO A 370 5.71 -28.82 -16.15
CA PRO A 370 6.44 -30.05 -15.87
C PRO A 370 6.93 -30.11 -14.42
N ASN A 371 7.46 -29.00 -13.91
CA ASN A 371 7.79 -28.83 -12.50
C ASN A 371 6.65 -28.10 -11.76
N LYS A 372 5.97 -28.86 -10.89
CA LYS A 372 4.81 -28.40 -10.11
C LYS A 372 5.18 -27.73 -8.79
N ARG A 373 6.47 -27.53 -8.51
CA ARG A 373 6.93 -26.75 -7.35
C ARG A 373 6.48 -25.29 -7.51
N PRO A 374 5.84 -24.69 -6.49
CA PRO A 374 5.47 -23.30 -6.53
C PRO A 374 6.67 -22.36 -6.58
N MET A 375 6.48 -21.22 -7.21
CA MET A 375 7.42 -20.11 -7.27
C MET A 375 6.69 -18.80 -7.01
N LEU A 376 7.46 -17.73 -6.78
CA LEU A 376 6.91 -16.38 -6.57
C LEU A 376 5.91 -15.95 -7.64
N SER A 377 6.14 -16.33 -8.89
CA SER A 377 5.22 -16.00 -9.97
C SER A 377 3.86 -16.72 -9.93
N ASP A 378 3.66 -17.69 -9.03
CA ASP A 378 2.39 -18.40 -8.86
C ASP A 378 1.48 -17.77 -7.82
N LEU A 379 2.07 -16.98 -6.91
CA LEU A 379 1.33 -16.01 -6.09
C LEU A 379 0.90 -14.80 -6.93
N ARG A 380 1.58 -14.59 -8.05
CA ARG A 380 1.23 -13.54 -9.00
C ARG A 380 0.15 -14.06 -9.93
N GLU A 381 -0.81 -13.19 -10.18
CA GLU A 381 -1.55 -13.22 -11.44
C GLU A 381 -0.96 -12.20 -12.43
N SER A 382 0.21 -11.62 -12.14
CA SER A 382 0.91 -10.59 -12.93
C SER A 382 1.76 -11.20 -14.05
N GLY A 383 1.68 -10.62 -15.25
CA GLY A 383 2.48 -11.08 -16.40
C GLY A 383 3.90 -10.54 -16.45
N CYS A 384 4.68 -11.08 -17.38
CA CYS A 384 6.11 -10.83 -17.57
C CYS A 384 6.40 -10.44 -19.02
N LEU A 385 7.53 -9.77 -19.26
CA LEU A 385 7.96 -9.26 -20.57
C LEU A 385 9.09 -10.11 -21.15
N ALA A 386 9.22 -10.16 -22.47
CA ALA A 386 10.35 -10.80 -23.13
C ALA A 386 11.66 -10.00 -22.90
N GLY A 387 12.81 -10.68 -22.92
CA GLY A 387 14.09 -10.10 -22.51
C GLY A 387 14.64 -8.95 -23.36
N ASP A 388 14.23 -8.88 -24.62
CA ASP A 388 14.54 -7.79 -25.57
C ASP A 388 13.69 -6.53 -25.35
N THR A 389 12.66 -6.59 -24.50
CA THR A 389 11.76 -5.46 -24.26
C THR A 389 12.52 -4.27 -23.70
N LEU A 390 12.48 -3.14 -24.40
CA LEU A 390 13.18 -1.91 -24.05
C LEU A 390 12.41 -1.13 -22.98
N VAL A 391 13.00 -1.01 -21.81
CA VAL A 391 12.48 -0.22 -20.69
C VAL A 391 12.96 1.22 -20.82
N GLN A 392 12.05 2.18 -20.68
CA GLN A 392 12.37 3.61 -20.68
C GLN A 392 12.89 4.04 -19.31
N LEU A 393 14.17 4.37 -19.23
CA LEU A 393 14.79 4.93 -18.03
C LEU A 393 14.45 6.42 -17.91
N ALA A 394 14.47 6.93 -16.67
CA ALA A 394 14.19 8.34 -16.38
C ALA A 394 15.25 9.31 -16.92
N ASP A 395 16.45 8.80 -17.23
CA ASP A 395 17.53 9.57 -17.88
C ASP A 395 17.35 9.72 -19.40
N GLY A 396 16.21 9.25 -19.95
CA GLY A 396 15.90 9.27 -21.38
C GLY A 396 16.48 8.10 -22.17
N SER A 397 17.35 7.28 -21.58
CA SER A 397 17.91 6.10 -22.22
C SER A 397 16.95 4.91 -22.22
N ARG A 398 17.20 3.93 -23.09
CA ARG A 398 16.41 2.70 -23.22
C ARG A 398 17.32 1.50 -23.14
N LYS A 399 16.93 0.52 -22.33
CA LYS A 399 17.70 -0.73 -22.17
C LYS A 399 16.81 -1.95 -22.23
N PRO A 400 17.24 -3.04 -22.86
CA PRO A 400 16.55 -4.32 -22.76
C PRO A 400 16.39 -4.72 -21.29
N ILE A 401 15.19 -5.19 -20.91
CA ILE A 401 14.88 -5.57 -19.54
C ILE A 401 15.84 -6.64 -18.99
N ARG A 402 16.37 -7.52 -19.86
CA ARG A 402 17.37 -8.53 -19.48
C ARG A 402 18.68 -7.93 -18.96
N GLU A 403 19.08 -6.75 -19.44
CA GLU A 403 20.34 -6.10 -19.02
C GLU A 403 20.19 -5.34 -17.69
N LEU A 404 18.94 -5.10 -17.29
CA LEU A 404 18.61 -4.48 -16.02
C LEU A 404 18.62 -5.49 -14.87
N VAL A 405 18.52 -6.79 -15.16
CA VAL A 405 18.52 -7.87 -14.15
C VAL A 405 19.70 -7.75 -13.20
N GLY A 406 19.42 -7.84 -11.90
CA GLY A 406 20.43 -7.72 -10.84
C GLY A 406 20.80 -6.27 -10.48
N ARG A 407 20.29 -5.27 -11.20
CA ARG A 407 20.41 -3.85 -10.82
C ARG A 407 19.24 -3.43 -9.93
N SER A 408 19.50 -2.46 -9.05
CA SER A 408 18.53 -1.86 -8.13
C SER A 408 18.82 -0.36 -7.97
N GLY A 409 17.82 0.42 -7.54
CA GLY A 409 17.98 1.85 -7.22
C GLY A 409 18.10 2.78 -8.43
N PHE A 410 17.77 2.30 -9.64
CA PHE A 410 17.69 3.13 -10.83
C PHE A 410 16.26 3.61 -11.06
N HIS A 411 16.08 4.66 -11.87
CA HIS A 411 14.76 5.25 -12.11
C HIS A 411 14.24 4.94 -13.52
N VAL A 412 12.97 4.57 -13.61
CA VAL A 412 12.23 4.38 -14.86
C VAL A 412 11.16 5.44 -15.00
N LEU A 413 10.69 5.66 -16.23
CA LEU A 413 9.53 6.51 -16.46
C LEU A 413 8.24 5.70 -16.26
N ALA A 414 7.36 6.19 -15.39
CA ALA A 414 6.10 5.54 -15.03
C ALA A 414 4.95 6.55 -15.03
N LEU A 415 3.73 6.07 -15.21
CA LEU A 415 2.51 6.88 -15.22
C LEU A 415 1.95 7.04 -13.80
N ASN A 416 1.74 8.26 -13.36
CA ASN A 416 0.88 8.54 -12.23
C ASN A 416 -0.58 8.55 -12.71
N GLU A 417 -1.36 7.53 -12.34
CA GLU A 417 -2.74 7.35 -12.81
C GLU A 417 -3.70 8.44 -12.30
N ALA A 418 -3.40 9.09 -11.17
CA ALA A 418 -4.22 10.17 -10.62
C ALA A 418 -4.06 11.48 -11.41
N THR A 419 -2.84 11.76 -11.87
CA THR A 419 -2.52 12.99 -12.61
C THR A 419 -2.49 12.77 -14.13
N MET A 420 -2.42 11.51 -14.56
CA MET A 420 -2.16 11.09 -15.95
C MET A 420 -0.86 11.68 -16.53
N LYS A 421 0.14 11.91 -15.65
CA LYS A 421 1.46 12.45 -15.96
C LYS A 421 2.55 11.38 -15.84
N LEU A 422 3.58 11.51 -16.66
CA LEU A 422 4.76 10.64 -16.59
C LEU A 422 5.76 11.21 -15.59
N GLU A 423 6.19 10.38 -14.65
CA GLU A 423 7.04 10.74 -13.52
C GLU A 423 8.18 9.71 -13.39
N ALA A 424 9.31 10.15 -12.85
CA ALA A 424 10.42 9.25 -12.54
C ALA A 424 10.08 8.40 -11.32
N ALA A 425 10.15 7.09 -11.46
CA ALA A 425 9.85 6.14 -10.39
C ALA A 425 11.04 5.20 -10.17
N MET A 426 11.39 5.01 -8.89
CA MET A 426 12.50 4.15 -8.50
C MET A 426 12.15 2.66 -8.72
N VAL A 427 13.06 1.95 -9.37
CA VAL A 427 13.05 0.49 -9.49
C VAL A 427 13.82 -0.10 -8.32
N SER A 428 13.15 -0.90 -7.50
CA SER A 428 13.80 -1.61 -6.40
C SER A 428 14.54 -2.86 -6.89
N ARG A 429 14.00 -3.56 -7.90
CA ARG A 429 14.62 -4.79 -8.43
C ARG A 429 14.16 -5.11 -9.85
N ALA A 430 15.09 -5.62 -10.65
CA ALA A 430 14.85 -6.27 -11.93
C ALA A 430 15.26 -7.75 -11.86
N PHE A 431 14.46 -8.66 -12.39
CA PHE A 431 14.71 -10.11 -12.25
C PHE A 431 14.13 -10.95 -13.39
N ALA A 432 14.72 -12.14 -13.59
CA ALA A 432 14.17 -13.17 -14.45
C ALA A 432 13.07 -13.96 -13.72
N THR A 433 11.98 -14.29 -14.43
CA THR A 433 10.81 -15.01 -13.89
C THR A 433 10.69 -16.43 -14.46
N GLY A 434 11.70 -16.88 -15.22
CA GLY A 434 11.77 -18.20 -15.84
C GLY A 434 11.24 -18.23 -17.27
N VAL A 435 11.04 -19.44 -17.81
CA VAL A 435 10.67 -19.66 -19.21
C VAL A 435 9.14 -19.80 -19.34
N LYS A 436 8.51 -18.94 -20.14
CA LYS A 436 7.04 -18.87 -20.29
C LYS A 436 6.62 -18.65 -21.76
N PRO A 437 5.42 -19.10 -22.17
CA PRO A 437 4.85 -18.71 -23.45
C PRO A 437 4.61 -17.20 -23.51
N VAL A 438 5.02 -16.58 -24.63
CA VAL A 438 4.85 -15.15 -24.89
C VAL A 438 3.95 -14.92 -26.10
N PHE A 439 3.36 -13.74 -26.15
CA PHE A 439 2.53 -13.27 -27.24
C PHE A 439 3.04 -11.89 -27.67
N ALA A 440 3.09 -11.66 -28.97
CA ALA A 440 3.41 -10.38 -29.56
C ALA A 440 2.13 -9.56 -29.74
N LEU A 441 2.05 -8.42 -29.04
CA LEU A 441 1.04 -7.38 -29.28
C LEU A 441 1.62 -6.33 -30.21
N THR A 442 0.92 -6.05 -31.30
CA THR A 442 1.25 -4.97 -32.23
C THR A 442 0.12 -3.95 -32.26
N THR A 443 0.44 -2.67 -32.11
CA THR A 443 -0.52 -1.57 -32.20
C THR A 443 -0.66 -1.04 -33.63
N GLN A 444 -1.70 -0.24 -33.89
CA GLN A 444 -1.99 0.31 -35.22
C GLN A 444 -0.88 1.25 -35.71
N LEU A 445 -0.20 1.97 -34.83
CA LEU A 445 0.96 2.79 -35.18
C LEU A 445 2.27 1.98 -35.24
N GLY A 446 2.20 0.65 -35.17
CA GLY A 446 3.34 -0.24 -35.35
C GLY A 446 4.22 -0.44 -34.12
N ARG A 447 3.76 -0.05 -32.92
CA ARG A 447 4.49 -0.37 -31.66
C ARG A 447 4.27 -1.84 -31.33
N GLN A 448 5.35 -2.54 -30.98
CA GLN A 448 5.30 -3.97 -30.68
C GLN A 448 5.88 -4.27 -29.30
N ILE A 449 5.21 -5.14 -28.55
CA ILE A 449 5.68 -5.63 -27.25
C ILE A 449 5.37 -7.11 -27.11
N ARG A 450 6.29 -7.83 -26.48
CA ARG A 450 6.21 -9.28 -26.28
C ARG A 450 6.07 -9.57 -24.80
N ALA A 451 4.97 -10.23 -24.42
CA ALA A 451 4.63 -10.44 -23.02
C ALA A 451 3.84 -11.73 -22.81
N THR A 452 3.76 -12.22 -21.58
CA THR A 452 2.93 -13.37 -21.22
C THR A 452 1.44 -13.01 -21.30
N ALA A 453 0.58 -14.01 -21.52
CA ALA A 453 -0.87 -13.84 -21.63
C ALA A 453 -1.52 -13.00 -20.50
N ASN A 454 -1.02 -13.13 -19.28
CA ASN A 454 -1.53 -12.41 -18.11
C ASN A 454 -0.89 -11.02 -17.89
N HIS A 455 -0.02 -10.55 -18.79
CA HIS A 455 0.56 -9.21 -18.68
C HIS A 455 -0.51 -8.17 -18.95
N LYS A 456 -0.58 -7.16 -18.08
CA LYS A 456 -1.58 -6.11 -18.19
C LYS A 456 -1.07 -4.90 -18.95
N PHE A 457 -1.99 -4.32 -19.70
CA PHE A 457 -1.85 -3.08 -20.44
C PHE A 457 -2.95 -2.12 -19.99
N LEU A 458 -2.61 -0.85 -19.81
CA LEU A 458 -3.58 0.15 -19.41
C LEU A 458 -4.51 0.44 -20.60
N THR A 459 -5.81 0.31 -20.41
CA THR A 459 -6.87 0.67 -21.36
C THR A 459 -7.67 1.85 -20.83
N SER A 460 -8.53 2.44 -21.66
CA SER A 460 -9.40 3.55 -21.24
C SER A 460 -10.42 3.19 -20.14
N LYS A 461 -10.61 1.89 -19.88
CA LYS A 461 -11.49 1.36 -18.85
C LYS A 461 -10.73 0.78 -17.65
N GLY A 462 -9.40 0.85 -17.65
CA GLY A 462 -8.55 0.24 -16.64
C GLY A 462 -7.57 -0.78 -17.21
N TRP A 463 -6.88 -1.50 -16.34
CA TRP A 463 -5.83 -2.45 -16.71
C TRP A 463 -6.42 -3.78 -17.19
N LYS A 464 -6.08 -4.19 -18.41
CA LYS A 464 -6.60 -5.41 -19.04
C LYS A 464 -5.47 -6.37 -19.42
N ARG A 465 -5.68 -7.68 -19.25
CA ARG A 465 -4.67 -8.69 -19.59
C ARG A 465 -4.52 -8.85 -21.10
N LEU A 466 -3.34 -9.29 -21.53
CA LEU A 466 -3.05 -9.51 -22.94
C LEU A 466 -3.99 -10.52 -23.60
N ASP A 467 -4.35 -11.59 -22.89
CA ASP A 467 -5.29 -12.62 -23.36
C ASP A 467 -6.75 -12.18 -23.39
N GLU A 468 -7.09 -11.07 -22.72
CA GLU A 468 -8.42 -10.48 -22.73
C GLU A 468 -8.55 -9.41 -23.82
N LEU A 469 -7.43 -8.82 -24.25
CA LEU A 469 -7.39 -7.80 -25.30
C LEU A 469 -7.78 -8.39 -26.65
N ARG A 470 -8.48 -7.59 -27.45
CA ARG A 470 -8.88 -7.92 -28.81
C ARG A 470 -8.37 -6.86 -29.78
N PRO A 471 -8.10 -7.21 -31.05
CA PRO A 471 -7.88 -6.20 -32.10
C PRO A 471 -9.00 -5.15 -32.08
N GLY A 472 -8.61 -3.87 -32.06
CA GLY A 472 -9.50 -2.73 -31.92
C GLY A 472 -9.62 -2.16 -30.49
N ASP A 473 -9.21 -2.90 -29.46
CA ASP A 473 -9.08 -2.36 -28.09
C ASP A 473 -8.00 -1.27 -28.04
N TRP A 474 -8.12 -0.33 -27.10
CA TRP A 474 -7.20 0.79 -26.97
C TRP A 474 -6.25 0.59 -25.81
N VAL A 475 -4.95 0.75 -26.05
CA VAL A 475 -3.89 0.65 -25.06
C VAL A 475 -3.18 1.99 -24.88
N ALA A 476 -2.71 2.25 -23.66
CA ALA A 476 -2.07 3.49 -23.26
C ALA A 476 -0.59 3.51 -23.67
N LEU A 477 -0.20 4.57 -24.37
CA LEU A 477 1.16 4.82 -24.80
C LEU A 477 1.60 6.24 -24.39
N PRO A 478 2.89 6.48 -24.11
CA PRO A 478 3.39 7.82 -23.85
C PRO A 478 3.33 8.67 -25.12
N ARG A 479 2.79 9.88 -25.01
CA ARG A 479 2.68 10.86 -26.13
C ARG A 479 4.01 11.39 -26.58
N ARG A 480 4.87 11.70 -25.62
CA ARG A 480 6.20 12.25 -25.82
C ARG A 480 7.13 11.53 -24.86
N LEU A 481 8.30 11.20 -25.36
CA LEU A 481 9.41 10.68 -24.57
C LEU A 481 10.61 11.53 -24.95
N ASP A 482 11.27 12.07 -23.95
CA ASP A 482 12.54 12.73 -24.15
C ASP A 482 13.58 11.62 -24.38
N VAL A 483 13.99 11.46 -25.63
CA VAL A 483 14.99 10.47 -26.00
C VAL A 483 16.35 11.14 -25.94
N ALA A 484 17.27 10.57 -25.17
CA ALA A 484 18.67 10.96 -25.17
C ALA A 484 19.35 10.44 -26.46
N THR A 485 19.04 11.06 -27.60
CA THR A 485 19.71 10.78 -28.88
C THR A 485 20.23 12.07 -29.49
N GLN A 486 21.50 12.07 -29.90
CA GLN A 486 22.03 13.09 -30.80
C GLN A 486 21.22 13.10 -32.09
N GLN A 487 20.84 14.29 -32.55
CA GLN A 487 20.21 14.48 -33.85
C GLN A 487 21.19 14.00 -34.93
N THR A 488 20.90 12.84 -35.54
CA THR A 488 21.73 12.27 -36.61
C THR A 488 21.33 12.76 -38.00
N LEU A 489 20.15 13.36 -38.13
CA LEU A 489 19.62 13.91 -39.38
C LEU A 489 19.83 15.43 -39.39
N GLY A 490 20.36 15.97 -40.49
CA GLY A 490 20.37 17.42 -40.70
C GLY A 490 18.95 17.99 -40.72
N ASP A 491 18.77 19.28 -40.42
CA ASP A 491 17.45 19.93 -40.43
C ASP A 491 16.71 19.78 -41.77
N GLU A 492 17.46 19.71 -42.88
CA GLU A 492 16.94 19.47 -44.23
C GLU A 492 16.40 18.03 -44.41
N GLU A 493 17.11 17.03 -43.89
CA GLU A 493 16.69 15.63 -43.93
C GLU A 493 15.50 15.40 -42.99
N LEU A 494 15.47 16.10 -41.85
CA LEU A 494 14.35 16.08 -40.92
C LEU A 494 13.11 16.73 -41.54
N ALA A 495 13.28 17.85 -42.25
CA ALA A 495 12.21 18.52 -42.99
C ALA A 495 11.71 17.65 -44.14
N LEU A 496 12.61 17.00 -44.89
CA LEU A 496 12.27 16.06 -45.96
C LEU A 496 11.51 14.84 -45.40
N LEU A 497 11.98 14.24 -44.31
CA LEU A 497 11.31 13.13 -43.64
C LEU A 497 9.93 13.56 -43.12
N GLY A 498 9.83 14.74 -42.51
CA GLY A 498 8.56 15.32 -42.08
C GLY A 498 7.59 15.53 -43.25
N HIS A 499 8.11 15.93 -44.41
CA HIS A 499 7.33 16.09 -45.64
C HIS A 499 6.90 14.72 -46.21
N LEU A 500 7.79 13.72 -46.24
CA LEU A 500 7.50 12.36 -46.70
C LEU A 500 6.49 11.62 -45.80
N ILE A 501 6.54 11.86 -44.48
CA ILE A 501 5.58 11.30 -43.52
C ILE A 501 4.25 12.05 -43.59
N GLY A 502 4.28 13.36 -43.83
CA GLY A 502 3.09 14.22 -43.87
C GLY A 502 2.24 14.07 -45.14
N ASP A 503 2.85 13.92 -46.31
CA ASP A 503 2.19 14.03 -47.62
C ASP A 503 2.20 12.72 -48.42
N GLY A 504 1.54 11.67 -47.92
CA GLY A 504 1.21 10.47 -48.70
C GLY A 504 0.27 10.70 -49.91
N CYS A 505 0.33 11.83 -50.61
CA CYS A 505 -0.38 12.07 -51.87
C CYS A 505 0.35 13.10 -52.76
N ALA A 506 0.85 12.63 -53.90
CA ALA A 506 1.12 13.46 -55.06
C ALA A 506 -0.20 14.06 -55.57
N LEU A 507 -0.47 15.33 -55.22
CA LEU A 507 -1.45 16.16 -55.92
C LEU A 507 -0.74 17.43 -56.45
N PRO A 508 -1.07 17.86 -57.67
CA PRO A 508 -0.36 18.95 -58.32
C PRO A 508 -0.73 20.28 -57.65
N ARG A 509 0.30 20.98 -57.16
CA ARG A 509 0.33 22.36 -56.62
C ARG A 509 0.23 22.42 -55.08
N HIS A 510 1.36 22.55 -54.39
CA HIS A 510 2.00 23.85 -54.17
C HIS A 510 3.32 23.69 -53.39
N THR A 511 4.42 24.01 -54.05
CA THR A 511 5.68 24.42 -53.42
C THR A 511 5.63 25.94 -53.16
N LEU A 512 6.27 26.36 -52.07
CA LEU A 512 6.95 27.66 -51.89
C LEU A 512 6.12 28.95 -52.13
N GLN A 513 5.66 29.57 -51.03
CA GLN A 513 5.42 31.02 -50.97
C GLN A 513 6.27 31.66 -49.87
N GLN A 514 7.55 31.86 -50.17
CA GLN A 514 8.23 33.09 -49.76
C GLN A 514 8.13 34.07 -50.93
N ALA A 515 7.06 34.87 -51.00
CA ALA A 515 6.98 36.04 -51.90
C ALA A 515 5.74 36.93 -51.68
N SER A 516 5.16 37.01 -50.47
CA SER A 516 4.12 38.00 -50.20
C SER A 516 4.37 38.66 -48.85
N GLY A 517 4.71 39.95 -48.87
CA GLY A 517 4.86 40.77 -47.68
C GLY A 517 3.52 41.07 -46.98
N LEU A 518 2.73 40.04 -46.70
CA LEU A 518 1.47 40.11 -45.95
C LEU A 518 1.72 39.71 -44.49
N SER A 519 1.07 40.42 -43.57
CA SER A 519 1.22 40.14 -42.14
C SER A 519 0.33 38.98 -41.69
N GLN A 520 0.75 38.29 -40.63
CA GLN A 520 -0.01 37.21 -39.96
C GLN A 520 -1.44 37.63 -39.56
N ARG A 521 -1.69 38.93 -39.39
CA ARG A 521 -2.96 39.52 -38.96
C ARG A 521 -4.00 39.64 -40.10
N GLU A 522 -3.54 39.71 -41.35
CA GLU A 522 -4.41 39.67 -42.55
C GLU A 522 -4.81 38.24 -42.90
N LEU A 523 -3.91 37.28 -42.67
CA LEU A 523 -4.18 35.85 -42.77
C LEU A 523 -5.26 35.43 -41.76
N TYR A 524 -5.16 35.85 -40.49
CA TYR A 524 -6.17 35.54 -39.46
C TYR A 524 -7.55 36.17 -39.70
N ARG A 525 -7.65 37.28 -40.43
CA ARG A 525 -8.97 37.84 -40.77
C ARG A 525 -9.67 37.02 -41.86
N ALA A 526 -8.91 36.46 -42.80
CA ALA A 526 -9.38 35.61 -43.90
C ALA A 526 -9.71 34.16 -43.49
N VAL A 527 -9.11 33.65 -42.40
CA VAL A 527 -9.50 32.35 -41.80
C VAL A 527 -10.85 32.46 -41.05
N GLY A 528 -11.48 33.64 -41.07
CA GLY A 528 -12.93 33.77 -41.15
C GLY A 528 -13.70 32.76 -40.32
N MET A 529 -13.46 32.72 -39.00
CA MET A 529 -14.46 32.17 -38.09
C MET A 529 -15.67 33.13 -38.09
N ALA A 530 -16.44 33.01 -39.16
CA ALA A 530 -17.81 33.44 -39.35
C ALA A 530 -18.49 32.26 -40.07
N TYR A 531 -19.17 31.41 -39.28
CA TYR A 531 -19.83 30.15 -39.65
C TYR A 531 -18.96 28.89 -39.80
N ALA A 532 -19.14 27.96 -38.85
CA ALA A 532 -18.94 26.55 -39.08
C ALA A 532 -20.08 25.78 -38.41
N GLY A 533 -20.91 25.13 -39.23
CA GLY A 533 -22.00 24.25 -38.80
C GLY A 533 -21.48 22.92 -38.22
N SER A 534 -22.41 21.97 -38.06
CA SER A 534 -22.24 20.68 -37.35
C SER A 534 -21.11 19.75 -37.84
N THR A 535 -20.37 20.10 -38.89
CA THR A 535 -19.11 19.46 -39.30
C THR A 535 -17.99 19.58 -38.26
N LEU A 536 -18.09 20.55 -37.33
CA LEU A 536 -17.18 20.70 -36.17
C LEU A 536 -17.14 19.47 -35.25
N PHE A 537 -18.17 18.62 -35.27
CA PHE A 537 -18.25 17.40 -34.45
C PHE A 537 -17.74 16.15 -35.17
N ARG A 538 -17.30 16.25 -36.43
CA ARG A 538 -16.67 15.14 -37.18
C ARG A 538 -15.15 15.10 -37.05
N GLN A 539 -14.54 16.13 -36.46
CA GLN A 539 -13.10 16.21 -36.23
C GLN A 539 -12.81 16.16 -34.73
N ASN A 540 -11.81 15.37 -34.35
CA ASN A 540 -11.36 15.29 -32.96
C ASN A 540 -10.98 16.68 -32.43
N LEU A 541 -11.39 16.98 -31.19
CA LEU A 541 -11.09 18.24 -30.51
C LEU A 541 -9.57 18.39 -30.33
N SER A 542 -8.97 19.48 -30.80
CA SER A 542 -7.55 19.75 -30.55
C SER A 542 -7.32 20.02 -29.05
N ARG A 543 -6.11 19.74 -28.52
CA ARG A 543 -5.85 19.93 -27.08
C ARG A 543 -6.07 21.37 -26.62
N ASP A 544 -5.62 22.36 -27.39
CA ASP A 544 -5.87 23.76 -27.05
C ASP A 544 -7.36 24.10 -27.04
N ARG A 545 -8.15 23.45 -27.89
CA ARG A 545 -9.62 23.58 -27.85
C ARG A 545 -10.21 22.83 -26.65
N ALA A 546 -9.69 21.64 -26.32
CA ALA A 546 -10.09 20.85 -25.15
C ALA A 546 -9.78 21.55 -23.83
N VAL A 547 -8.62 22.19 -23.70
CA VAL A 547 -8.23 23.02 -22.53
C VAL A 547 -9.16 24.23 -22.42
N ARG A 548 -9.39 24.96 -23.52
CA ARG A 548 -10.33 26.09 -23.53
C ARG A 548 -11.75 25.66 -23.18
N MET A 549 -12.19 24.52 -23.68
CA MET A 549 -13.51 23.95 -23.37
C MET A 549 -13.58 23.48 -21.91
N ALA A 550 -12.56 22.79 -21.39
CA ALA A 550 -12.47 22.37 -20.00
C ALA A 550 -12.55 23.55 -19.03
N HIS A 551 -11.87 24.65 -19.34
CA HIS A 551 -11.93 25.89 -18.58
C HIS A 551 -13.33 26.54 -18.65
N ALA A 552 -13.94 26.56 -19.84
CA ALA A 552 -15.28 27.11 -20.03
C ALA A 552 -16.35 26.32 -19.27
N VAL A 553 -16.27 24.99 -19.24
CA VAL A 553 -17.23 24.10 -18.56
C VAL A 553 -16.82 23.74 -17.12
N LYS A 554 -15.70 24.28 -16.63
CA LYS A 554 -15.11 23.98 -15.31
C LYS A 554 -14.99 22.48 -15.00
N SER A 555 -14.66 21.68 -16.01
CA SER A 555 -14.55 20.23 -15.86
C SER A 555 -13.09 19.81 -15.64
N VAL A 556 -12.82 19.31 -14.43
CA VAL A 556 -11.50 18.76 -14.06
C VAL A 556 -11.15 17.56 -14.94
N ALA A 557 -12.10 16.69 -15.24
CA ALA A 557 -11.90 15.51 -16.08
C ALA A 557 -11.48 15.88 -17.52
N LEU A 558 -12.13 16.87 -18.13
CA LEU A 558 -11.74 17.37 -19.47
C LEU A 558 -10.37 18.03 -19.44
N SER A 559 -10.02 18.73 -18.37
CA SER A 559 -8.70 19.35 -18.18
C SER A 559 -7.60 18.29 -18.11
N GLN A 560 -7.81 17.21 -17.36
CA GLN A 560 -6.88 16.08 -17.25
C GLN A 560 -6.70 15.36 -18.58
N MET A 561 -7.78 15.07 -19.33
CA MET A 561 -7.68 14.47 -20.66
C MET A 561 -6.93 15.37 -21.66
N ALA A 562 -7.15 16.68 -21.56
CA ALA A 562 -6.50 17.67 -22.41
C ALA A 562 -5.01 17.85 -22.13
N THR A 563 -4.55 17.58 -20.89
CA THR A 563 -3.15 17.80 -20.46
C THR A 563 -2.36 16.51 -20.23
N SER A 564 -3.00 15.33 -20.26
CA SER A 564 -2.37 14.02 -20.04
C SER A 564 -1.14 13.76 -20.93
N ASP A 565 -0.15 13.03 -20.41
CA ASP A 565 1.03 12.61 -21.18
C ASP A 565 0.80 11.29 -21.94
N VAL A 566 -0.43 10.76 -21.90
CA VAL A 566 -0.81 9.45 -22.46
C VAL A 566 -1.72 9.61 -23.67
N TYR A 567 -1.42 8.90 -24.76
CA TYR A 567 -2.34 8.70 -25.87
C TYR A 567 -2.78 7.24 -25.95
N TRP A 568 -3.87 7.02 -26.66
CA TRP A 568 -4.48 5.73 -26.83
C TRP A 568 -4.24 5.26 -28.25
N ASP A 569 -3.57 4.12 -28.42
CA ASP A 569 -3.40 3.47 -29.72
C ASP A 569 -4.26 2.20 -29.77
N LYS A 570 -4.74 1.84 -30.96
CA LYS A 570 -5.51 0.60 -31.14
C LYS A 570 -4.59 -0.59 -31.22
N VAL A 571 -4.97 -1.69 -30.61
CA VAL A 571 -4.36 -3.00 -30.85
C VAL A 571 -4.70 -3.44 -32.28
N ALA A 572 -3.68 -3.71 -33.10
CA ALA A 572 -3.84 -4.22 -34.45
C ALA A 572 -3.87 -5.75 -34.47
N SER A 573 -2.98 -6.40 -33.71
CA SER A 573 -2.93 -7.86 -33.60
C SER A 573 -2.32 -8.32 -32.28
N ILE A 574 -2.68 -9.54 -31.88
CA ILE A 574 -2.05 -10.29 -30.79
C ILE A 574 -1.84 -11.71 -31.31
N GLN A 575 -0.60 -12.18 -31.30
CA GLN A 575 -0.23 -13.49 -31.86
C GLN A 575 0.69 -14.25 -30.89
N PRO A 576 0.54 -15.58 -30.74
CA PRO A 576 1.52 -16.39 -30.00
C PRO A 576 2.92 -16.22 -30.61
N ASP A 577 3.95 -16.03 -29.77
CA ASP A 577 5.33 -15.75 -30.19
C ASP A 577 6.35 -16.65 -29.48
N GLY A 578 6.00 -17.92 -29.30
CA GLY A 578 6.91 -18.94 -28.75
C GLY A 578 7.01 -18.97 -27.23
N ILE A 579 8.04 -19.64 -26.74
CA ILE A 579 8.32 -19.86 -25.30
C ILE A 579 9.75 -19.42 -25.06
N GLU A 580 9.96 -18.42 -24.20
CA GLU A 580 11.28 -17.87 -23.91
C GLU A 580 11.41 -17.46 -22.43
N GLU A 581 12.62 -17.11 -22.01
CA GLU A 581 12.86 -16.54 -20.69
C GLU A 581 12.24 -15.14 -20.59
N VAL A 582 11.43 -14.92 -19.55
CA VAL A 582 10.70 -13.68 -19.32
C VAL A 582 11.15 -12.98 -18.05
N PHE A 583 11.00 -11.67 -18.03
CA PHE A 583 11.58 -10.77 -17.05
C PHE A 583 10.52 -9.81 -16.52
N ASP A 584 10.81 -9.21 -15.37
CA ASP A 584 9.95 -8.21 -14.77
C ASP A 584 10.73 -7.20 -13.91
N LEU A 585 10.12 -6.05 -13.66
CA LEU A 585 10.65 -4.94 -12.88
C LEU A 585 9.72 -4.57 -11.74
N THR A 586 10.31 -4.22 -10.60
CA THR A 586 9.57 -3.70 -9.46
C THR A 586 9.70 -2.19 -9.31
N VAL A 587 8.58 -1.49 -9.49
CA VAL A 587 8.35 -0.06 -9.21
C VAL A 587 7.36 0.09 -8.02
N PRO A 588 7.83 0.29 -6.77
CA PRO A 588 6.97 0.26 -5.58
C PRO A 588 5.97 1.43 -5.45
N GLY A 589 6.23 2.58 -6.08
CA GLY A 589 5.39 3.76 -5.96
C GLY A 589 4.21 3.76 -6.93
N LEU A 590 4.51 3.82 -8.22
CA LEU A 590 3.49 3.96 -9.27
C LEU A 590 3.00 2.63 -9.86
N HIS A 591 3.65 1.51 -9.52
CA HIS A 591 3.25 0.15 -9.93
C HIS A 591 3.08 -0.08 -11.44
N ASN A 592 3.71 0.76 -12.27
CA ASN A 592 3.77 0.59 -13.71
C ASN A 592 5.08 1.19 -14.24
N PHE A 593 5.38 0.95 -15.51
CA PHE A 593 6.50 1.57 -16.21
C PHE A 593 6.26 1.54 -17.72
N ILE A 594 7.14 2.20 -18.47
CA ILE A 594 7.09 2.20 -19.94
C ILE A 594 8.03 1.16 -20.52
N ALA A 595 7.47 0.28 -21.35
CA ALA A 595 8.17 -0.82 -22.03
C ALA A 595 7.81 -0.83 -23.51
N ASN A 596 8.80 -0.82 -24.42
CA ASN A 596 8.62 -0.64 -25.86
C ASN A 596 7.66 0.51 -26.23
N ASN A 597 7.68 1.57 -25.41
CA ASN A 597 6.77 2.71 -25.51
C ASN A 597 5.29 2.37 -25.32
N ILE A 598 4.98 1.39 -24.48
CA ILE A 598 3.64 1.02 -24.04
C ILE A 598 3.65 1.04 -22.51
N ILE A 599 2.56 1.48 -21.90
CA ILE A 599 2.44 1.56 -20.44
C ILE A 599 1.97 0.20 -19.91
N VAL A 600 2.79 -0.39 -19.05
CA VAL A 600 2.65 -1.79 -18.60
C VAL A 600 2.71 -1.89 -17.08
N HIS A 601 1.98 -2.84 -16.50
CA HIS A 601 1.81 -2.99 -15.04
C HIS A 601 2.96 -3.76 -14.38
N ASN A 602 3.25 -3.49 -13.10
CA ASN A 602 4.23 -4.18 -12.24
C ASN A 602 3.63 -5.41 -11.51
N SER A 603 4.44 -6.30 -10.94
CA SER A 603 4.01 -7.42 -10.10
C SER A 603 3.55 -7.05 -8.68
N ILE A 604 2.53 -7.78 -8.19
CA ILE A 604 1.78 -7.60 -6.91
C ILE A 604 2.57 -8.00 -5.64
N GLU A 605 3.73 -8.64 -5.76
CA GLU A 605 4.45 -9.35 -4.68
C GLU A 605 5.06 -8.47 -3.56
N GLN A 606 4.84 -7.16 -3.55
CA GLN A 606 5.77 -6.23 -2.89
C GLN A 606 5.65 -6.12 -1.38
N ASP A 607 4.44 -6.20 -0.81
CA ASP A 607 4.21 -5.78 0.58
C ASP A 607 4.56 -6.85 1.62
N ALA A 608 4.66 -8.11 1.23
CA ALA A 608 5.08 -9.20 2.11
C ALA A 608 6.58 -9.10 2.45
N ASP A 609 6.92 -9.34 3.71
CA ASP A 609 8.30 -9.44 4.18
C ASP A 609 8.87 -10.85 3.99
N LEU A 610 8.01 -11.86 4.19
CA LEU A 610 8.32 -13.27 4.03
C LEU A 610 7.24 -13.93 3.17
N VAL A 611 7.64 -14.78 2.22
CA VAL A 611 6.73 -15.60 1.40
C VAL A 611 7.20 -17.04 1.45
N MET A 612 6.35 -17.91 1.97
CA MET A 612 6.57 -19.36 2.07
C MET A 612 5.58 -20.10 1.19
N PHE A 613 6.07 -21.10 0.44
CA PHE A 613 5.23 -22.03 -0.29
C PHE A 613 5.24 -23.41 0.36
N ILE A 614 4.12 -24.11 0.29
CA ILE A 614 4.03 -25.52 0.68
C ILE A 614 3.90 -26.37 -0.56
N TYR A 615 4.80 -27.34 -0.71
CA TYR A 615 4.76 -28.33 -1.78
C TYR A 615 4.87 -29.75 -1.20
N ARG A 616 3.97 -30.63 -1.63
CA ARG A 616 4.00 -32.07 -1.30
C ARG A 616 4.00 -32.85 -2.59
N ASP A 617 5.07 -33.60 -2.83
CA ASP A 617 5.23 -34.36 -4.07
C ASP A 617 4.19 -35.49 -4.19
N GLU A 618 3.88 -36.15 -3.05
CA GLU A 618 2.89 -37.23 -2.97
C GLU A 618 1.48 -36.85 -3.47
N TYR A 619 1.13 -35.56 -3.41
CA TYR A 619 -0.16 -35.08 -3.93
C TYR A 619 -0.25 -35.22 -5.45
N TYR A 620 0.88 -35.11 -6.14
CA TYR A 620 0.96 -35.24 -7.60
C TYR A 620 1.43 -36.62 -8.04
N ASN A 621 2.22 -37.30 -7.21
CA ASN A 621 2.89 -38.55 -7.49
C ASN A 621 2.57 -39.58 -6.38
N PRO A 622 1.54 -40.44 -6.55
CA PRO A 622 1.11 -41.38 -5.51
C PRO A 622 2.17 -42.41 -5.06
N HIS A 623 3.22 -42.61 -5.86
CA HIS A 623 4.34 -43.51 -5.58
C HIS A 623 5.64 -42.74 -5.24
N SER A 624 5.52 -41.49 -4.78
CA SER A 624 6.68 -40.68 -4.42
C SER A 624 7.50 -41.33 -3.30
N GLU A 625 8.82 -41.34 -3.47
CA GLU A 625 9.77 -41.73 -2.41
C GLU A 625 9.77 -40.73 -1.23
N LYS A 626 9.17 -39.54 -1.42
CA LYS A 626 8.99 -38.49 -0.42
C LYS A 626 7.59 -38.48 0.21
N ALA A 627 6.93 -39.65 0.30
CA ALA A 627 5.63 -39.76 0.94
C ALA A 627 5.67 -39.26 2.39
N GLY A 628 4.69 -38.42 2.78
CA GLY A 628 4.63 -37.76 4.08
C GLY A 628 5.66 -36.64 4.30
N ILE A 629 6.43 -36.24 3.28
CA ILE A 629 7.36 -35.10 3.35
C ILE A 629 6.75 -33.90 2.63
N ALA A 630 6.82 -32.74 3.28
CA ALA A 630 6.41 -31.46 2.74
C ALA A 630 7.59 -30.51 2.68
N GLU A 631 7.77 -29.89 1.52
CA GLU A 631 8.78 -28.86 1.31
C GLU A 631 8.18 -27.48 1.61
N ILE A 632 8.79 -26.77 2.56
CA ILE A 632 8.53 -25.37 2.84
C ILE A 632 9.55 -24.54 2.09
N ILE A 633 9.12 -23.92 0.99
CA ILE A 633 9.99 -23.16 0.09
C ILE A 633 9.87 -21.67 0.46
N VAL A 634 10.91 -21.11 1.07
CA VAL A 634 11.01 -19.66 1.32
C VAL A 634 11.35 -18.98 0.00
N GLY A 635 10.32 -18.47 -0.68
CA GLY A 635 10.46 -17.83 -1.99
C GLY A 635 10.92 -16.38 -1.93
N LYS A 636 10.59 -15.66 -0.85
CA LYS A 636 11.00 -14.27 -0.60
C LYS A 636 11.25 -14.07 0.89
N GLN A 637 12.33 -13.38 1.23
CA GLN A 637 12.63 -12.92 2.58
C GLN A 637 13.35 -11.56 2.49
N ARG A 638 12.84 -10.52 3.15
CA ARG A 638 13.44 -9.17 3.11
C ARG A 638 14.73 -9.08 3.91
N ASN A 639 14.83 -9.84 5.01
CA ASN A 639 15.87 -9.68 6.03
C ASN A 639 16.81 -10.89 6.12
N GLY A 640 16.85 -11.77 5.11
CA GLY A 640 17.69 -12.97 5.16
C GLY A 640 17.55 -13.86 3.92
N PRO A 641 18.16 -15.05 3.95
CA PRO A 641 18.27 -15.93 2.78
C PRO A 641 16.93 -16.57 2.40
N THR A 642 16.78 -16.92 1.13
CA THR A 642 15.75 -17.83 0.64
C THR A 642 16.28 -19.27 0.65
N GLY A 643 15.39 -20.25 0.74
CA GLY A 643 15.78 -21.65 0.85
C GLY A 643 14.60 -22.60 0.85
N THR A 644 14.85 -23.90 1.01
CA THR A 644 13.80 -24.90 1.16
C THR A 644 14.12 -25.76 2.37
N VAL A 645 13.11 -25.99 3.22
CA VAL A 645 13.19 -26.84 4.40
C VAL A 645 12.21 -27.99 4.22
N GLU A 646 12.63 -29.21 4.58
CA GLU A 646 11.77 -30.39 4.54
C GLU A 646 11.19 -30.65 5.92
N LEU A 647 9.86 -30.76 5.99
CA LEU A 647 9.12 -31.08 7.20
C LEU A 647 8.31 -32.36 6.99
N GLN A 648 8.02 -33.07 8.09
CA GLN A 648 7.14 -34.22 8.06
C GLN A 648 5.67 -33.77 8.16
N PHE A 649 4.82 -34.21 7.22
CA PHE A 649 3.38 -33.99 7.24
C PHE A 649 2.63 -35.26 7.64
N HIS A 650 1.91 -35.21 8.75
CA HIS A 650 1.05 -36.30 9.21
C HIS A 650 -0.40 -36.07 8.80
N ALA A 651 -0.83 -36.71 7.71
CA ALA A 651 -2.19 -36.55 7.17
C ALA A 651 -3.29 -36.94 8.18
N ALA A 652 -3.07 -37.98 9.00
CA ALA A 652 -4.07 -38.45 9.97
C ALA A 652 -4.41 -37.40 11.05
N HIS A 653 -3.41 -36.63 11.50
CA HIS A 653 -3.58 -35.63 12.56
C HIS A 653 -3.56 -34.19 12.04
N VAL A 654 -3.39 -34.01 10.72
CA VAL A 654 -3.35 -32.71 10.04
C VAL A 654 -2.30 -31.79 10.69
N ARG A 655 -1.08 -32.32 10.89
CA ARG A 655 0.01 -31.67 11.64
C ARG A 655 1.33 -31.75 10.88
N PHE A 656 2.17 -30.73 11.06
CA PHE A 656 3.57 -30.72 10.62
C PHE A 656 4.51 -30.97 11.81
N ASN A 657 5.63 -31.64 11.56
CA ASN A 657 6.72 -31.84 12.53
C ASN A 657 8.08 -31.61 11.85
N ASP A 658 9.12 -31.35 12.64
CA ASP A 658 10.51 -31.42 12.16
C ASP A 658 10.79 -32.82 11.57
N LEU A 659 11.52 -32.86 10.45
CA LEU A 659 11.93 -34.12 9.85
C LEU A 659 12.98 -34.79 10.75
N ALA A 660 12.74 -36.03 11.16
CA ALA A 660 13.73 -36.81 11.88
C ALA A 660 14.89 -37.15 10.94
N ARG A 661 16.07 -36.59 11.18
CA ARG A 661 17.32 -37.02 10.54
C ARG A 661 17.98 -38.07 11.44
N GLU A 662 18.51 -39.14 10.84
CA GLU A 662 19.38 -40.05 11.59
C GLU A 662 20.59 -39.24 12.12
N PRO A 663 20.96 -39.40 13.40
CA PRO A 663 21.98 -38.60 14.07
C PRO A 663 23.40 -38.83 13.53
#